data_AF-A0AAN6PAF2-F1
#
_entry.id   AF-A0AAN6PAF2-F1
#
_cell.length_a   1.000
_cell.length_b   1.000
_cell.length_c   1.000
_cell.angle_alpha   90.00
_cell.angle_beta   90.00
_cell.angle_gamma   90.00
#
_symmetry.space_group_name_H-M   'P 1'
#
loop_
_entity.id
_entity.type
_entity.pdbx_description
1 polymer ?
#
loop_
_entity_poly.entity_id
_entity_poly.type
_entity_poly.pdbx_seq_one_letter_code
_entity_poly.pdbx_strand_id
1 'polypeptide(L)'
;MAIYSTLFRPINGPSLRITRKRVDTSRWNGPGKILLFPCQTSHSRIFPKRHSFSYSYLLVGIPVGFKGTAGGMVSVGAKGKPGRSSWLSLALFGSWFTVDAGDYLERGKAELGLRGKLDEYLQTQGTNPATYPYAYLVTAARFLGYHFNPVSFWYLYDADQRLAAMILEVNNTFDERRMYFLTADDAAASPRQRRRITTFKQSWPKDFHVSPFNSRKGSYTLTATDPLSTGSPISATITLLSSKNHPKLVADLSPAGIPLNPSTLTTYQKLRFLAAWWHVGFLTYPRILLQAFVLFFCRGLRVWFRPEPLRGTVCRRATAMEEELEGVFAGYVRHLVGQISSPLVVRYTPAGVVDGNEQVFRSATAAGVGGGGREAGLRVVVEELEVRVLTPVFYSRFVRYTDGVEGLRCECEEGGTVVVSRPELLARLTPKEKPGDLPKSIGFKERVFSRVVQYLRRGKGLGMSGMDGYVLGHESERGREGYRRCVVRVLMAERLAFGSVALLDGGWFLVRAVTYTADVDAPLVTGYDHCDDCQRQSGSTYSLVCVVPKDSLTIKGPIKRWEGTGSSGQSVWRLFCGECGSPIAHDPDAAPSIIALKGGSLDAEIKKTLKPDTEIWTVGKLPFCQENLEKAFTHMPQ
;
A
#
# COMPACT_ATOMS: atom_id res chain seq x y z
N MET A 1 5.24 -14.83 76.41
CA MET A 1 5.51 -15.85 75.38
C MET A 1 5.04 -15.29 74.04
N ALA A 2 5.84 -14.51 73.32
CA ALA A 2 7.08 -14.85 72.63
C ALA A 2 6.85 -15.26 71.15
N ILE A 3 7.23 -14.34 70.24
CA ILE A 3 8.04 -14.58 69.03
C ILE A 3 7.25 -15.15 67.81
N TYR A 4 7.09 -14.51 66.62
CA TYR A 4 8.00 -13.71 65.79
C TYR A 4 7.24 -12.63 64.97
N SER A 5 7.73 -11.39 65.03
CA SER A 5 7.49 -10.32 64.06
C SER A 5 8.80 -10.06 63.31
N THR A 6 8.90 -10.38 62.02
CA THR A 6 9.82 -9.64 61.12
C THR A 6 9.58 -9.97 59.66
N LEU A 7 9.56 -8.90 58.84
CA LEU A 7 9.69 -8.87 57.37
C LEU A 7 8.40 -8.95 56.54
N PHE A 8 7.57 -7.89 56.56
CA PHE A 8 6.97 -7.33 55.34
C PHE A 8 6.62 -5.84 55.57
N ARG A 9 7.54 -4.93 55.22
CA ARG A 9 7.21 -3.53 54.91
C ARG A 9 6.86 -3.45 53.43
N PRO A 10 5.65 -3.01 53.01
CA PRO A 10 5.43 -2.64 51.63
C PRO A 10 6.15 -1.32 51.35
N ILE A 11 7.17 -1.37 50.50
CA ILE A 11 7.82 -0.20 49.92
C ILE A 11 6.83 0.41 48.93
N ASN A 12 6.52 1.70 49.13
CA ASN A 12 5.77 2.53 48.18
C ASN A 12 6.49 2.55 46.83
N GLY A 13 5.97 1.80 45.86
CA GLY A 13 6.33 1.91 44.45
C GLY A 13 5.62 3.11 43.79
N PRO A 14 6.22 3.72 42.75
CA PRO A 14 5.66 4.90 42.12
C PRO A 14 4.30 4.57 41.50
N SER A 15 3.24 5.23 41.97
CA SER A 15 1.93 5.17 41.33
C SER A 15 2.05 5.75 39.93
N LEU A 16 2.13 4.89 38.92
CA LEU A 16 2.07 5.30 37.52
C LEU A 16 0.61 5.71 37.23
N ARG A 17 0.25 6.93 37.64
CA ARG A 17 -0.95 7.61 37.15
C ARG A 17 -0.75 7.78 35.65
N ILE A 18 -1.35 6.88 34.87
CA ILE A 18 -1.58 7.12 33.45
C ILE A 18 -2.60 8.26 33.38
N THR A 19 -2.13 9.50 33.51
CA THR A 19 -2.83 10.64 32.96
C THR A 19 -2.87 10.42 31.46
N ARG A 20 -3.99 9.88 30.96
CA ARG A 20 -4.36 10.07 29.56
C ARG A 20 -4.26 11.57 29.34
N LYS A 21 -3.24 12.02 28.60
CA LYS A 21 -3.25 13.36 28.04
C LYS A 21 -4.56 13.45 27.27
N ARG A 22 -5.52 14.20 27.83
CA ARG A 22 -6.62 14.77 27.06
C ARG A 22 -5.91 15.55 25.96
N VAL A 23 -5.86 14.98 24.76
CA VAL A 23 -5.39 15.72 23.60
C VAL A 23 -6.29 16.94 23.55
N ASP A 24 -5.64 18.10 23.62
CA ASP A 24 -6.27 19.39 23.64
C ASP A 24 -7.29 19.45 22.48
N THR A 25 -8.57 19.64 22.83
CA THR A 25 -9.67 19.82 21.89
C THR A 25 -9.63 21.20 21.22
N SER A 26 -8.61 22.01 21.51
CA SER A 26 -8.41 23.33 20.91
C SER A 26 -7.77 23.24 19.52
N ARG A 27 -8.27 24.09 18.60
CA ARG A 27 -7.87 24.30 17.19
C ARG A 27 -8.60 23.52 16.10
N TRP A 28 -9.89 23.22 16.29
CA TRP A 28 -10.85 23.30 15.18
C TRP A 28 -11.84 24.43 15.46
N ASN A 29 -11.72 25.53 14.72
CA ASN A 29 -12.61 26.69 14.80
C ASN A 29 -13.58 26.77 13.60
N GLY A 30 -13.61 25.74 12.76
CA GLY A 30 -14.51 25.66 11.61
C GLY A 30 -15.84 24.99 11.94
N PRO A 31 -16.74 24.84 10.96
CA PRO A 31 -18.04 24.23 11.16
C PRO A 31 -17.93 22.70 11.32
N GLY A 32 -18.78 22.12 12.17
CA GLY A 32 -18.94 20.67 12.27
C GLY A 32 -18.14 19.98 13.38
N LYS A 33 -18.60 18.77 13.71
CA LYS A 33 -18.02 17.88 14.73
C LYS A 33 -17.72 16.54 14.07
N ILE A 34 -16.94 15.68 14.72
CA ILE A 34 -16.83 14.29 14.25
C ILE A 34 -18.18 13.60 14.45
N LEU A 35 -18.67 12.96 13.40
CA LEU A 35 -19.95 12.25 13.39
C LEU A 35 -19.80 10.86 12.75
N LEU A 36 -20.57 9.91 13.26
CA LEU A 36 -20.83 8.62 12.63
C LEU A 36 -22.18 8.74 11.92
N PHE A 37 -22.22 8.35 10.65
CA PHE A 37 -23.39 8.42 9.78
C PHE A 37 -23.87 7.01 9.41
N PRO A 38 -24.84 6.46 10.17
CA PRO A 38 -25.62 5.31 9.75
C PRO A 38 -26.36 5.59 8.44
N CYS A 39 -25.95 4.95 7.35
CA CYS A 39 -26.55 5.14 6.04
C CYS A 39 -27.02 3.83 5.43
N GLN A 40 -27.85 3.96 4.40
CA GLN A 40 -28.15 2.91 3.45
C GLN A 40 -27.65 3.36 2.08
N THR A 41 -27.01 2.44 1.36
CA THR A 41 -26.60 2.67 -0.02
C THR A 41 -27.43 1.78 -0.92
N SER A 42 -28.00 2.34 -1.99
CA SER A 42 -28.70 1.59 -3.03
C SER A 42 -28.06 1.78 -4.40
N HIS A 43 -28.11 0.75 -5.23
CA HIS A 43 -27.61 0.77 -6.60
C HIS A 43 -28.72 0.27 -7.52
N SER A 44 -29.36 1.18 -8.25
CA SER A 44 -30.45 0.88 -9.17
C SER A 44 -29.99 1.02 -10.61
N ARG A 45 -29.75 -0.12 -11.27
CA ARG A 45 -29.45 -0.19 -12.70
C ARG A 45 -30.75 -0.20 -13.49
N ILE A 46 -30.88 0.74 -14.40
CA ILE A 46 -32.02 0.91 -15.31
C ILE A 46 -31.71 0.26 -16.67
N PHE A 47 -30.46 0.38 -17.14
CA PHE A 47 -30.00 -0.09 -18.45
C PHE A 47 -28.61 -0.76 -18.37
N PRO A 48 -28.30 -1.81 -19.19
CA PRO A 48 -29.17 -2.47 -20.18
C PRO A 48 -30.13 -3.50 -19.59
N LYS A 49 -29.86 -4.01 -18.39
CA LYS A 49 -30.71 -4.97 -17.67
C LYS A 49 -31.05 -4.36 -16.31
N ARG A 50 -32.35 -4.36 -15.97
CA ARG A 50 -32.82 -3.85 -14.69
C ARG A 50 -32.31 -4.72 -13.54
N HIS A 51 -31.74 -4.09 -12.52
CA HIS A 51 -31.28 -4.75 -11.31
C HIS A 51 -31.10 -3.70 -10.22
N SER A 52 -31.62 -3.94 -9.02
CA SER A 52 -31.49 -3.03 -7.89
C SER A 52 -31.17 -3.81 -6.64
N PHE A 53 -30.33 -3.25 -5.77
CA PHE A 53 -30.04 -3.80 -4.45
C PHE A 53 -29.66 -2.66 -3.50
N SER A 54 -29.88 -2.88 -2.21
CA SER A 54 -29.55 -1.93 -1.15
C SER A 54 -28.88 -2.63 0.03
N TYR A 55 -28.00 -1.92 0.74
CA TYR A 55 -27.28 -2.46 1.90
C TYR A 55 -26.90 -1.35 2.88
N SER A 56 -26.74 -1.71 4.15
CA SER A 56 -26.24 -0.80 5.18
C SER A 56 -24.82 -0.36 4.87
N TYR A 57 -24.54 0.93 5.07
CA TYR A 57 -23.25 1.53 4.82
C TYR A 57 -22.93 2.54 5.92
N LEU A 58 -21.73 2.48 6.47
CA LEU A 58 -21.34 3.35 7.58
C LEU A 58 -20.28 4.34 7.11
N LEU A 59 -20.57 5.62 7.31
CA LEU A 59 -19.67 6.72 7.00
C LEU A 59 -19.24 7.45 8.27
N VAL A 60 -18.04 8.03 8.24
CA VAL A 60 -17.49 8.89 9.28
C VAL A 60 -17.28 10.28 8.69
N GLY A 61 -17.82 11.28 9.37
CA GLY A 61 -17.62 12.69 9.08
C GLY A 61 -16.54 13.30 9.95
N ILE A 62 -15.57 13.98 9.35
CA ILE A 62 -14.39 14.50 10.02
C ILE A 62 -14.09 15.92 9.53
N PRO A 63 -13.97 16.89 10.45
CA PRO A 63 -13.42 18.19 10.10
C PRO A 63 -11.95 18.06 9.66
N VAL A 64 -11.65 18.52 8.45
CA VAL A 64 -10.31 18.45 7.87
C VAL A 64 -9.41 19.43 8.63
N GLY A 65 -8.46 18.88 9.39
CA GLY A 65 -7.61 19.63 10.32
C GLY A 65 -7.67 19.07 11.74
N PHE A 66 -8.71 18.32 12.08
CA PHE A 66 -8.78 17.59 13.34
C PHE A 66 -7.70 16.49 13.41
N LYS A 67 -6.98 16.42 14.54
CA LYS A 67 -6.03 15.36 14.86
C LYS A 67 -6.32 14.87 16.29
N GLY A 68 -6.42 13.56 16.48
CA GLY A 68 -6.69 12.96 17.79
C GLY A 68 -7.78 11.90 17.76
N THR A 69 -8.45 11.70 18.89
CA THR A 69 -9.47 10.68 19.07
C THR A 69 -10.78 11.30 19.55
N ALA A 70 -11.89 10.96 18.91
CA ALA A 70 -13.24 11.35 19.29
C ALA A 70 -13.97 10.19 19.97
N GLY A 71 -14.32 10.38 21.24
CA GLY A 71 -15.12 9.43 22.02
C GLY A 71 -14.50 8.04 22.23
N GLY A 72 -13.21 7.85 21.93
CA GLY A 72 -12.57 6.53 21.90
C GLY A 72 -13.04 5.62 20.75
N MET A 73 -13.84 6.13 19.82
CA MET A 73 -14.37 5.34 18.69
C MET A 73 -13.68 5.66 17.37
N VAL A 74 -13.40 6.94 17.12
CA VAL A 74 -12.82 7.42 15.86
C VAL A 74 -11.46 8.05 16.17
N SER A 75 -10.43 7.66 15.45
CA SER A 75 -9.11 8.30 15.49
C SER A 75 -8.74 8.90 14.13
N VAL A 76 -8.09 10.05 14.15
CA VAL A 76 -7.66 10.79 12.96
C VAL A 76 -6.20 11.19 13.11
N GLY A 77 -5.35 10.78 12.17
CA GLY A 77 -3.94 11.17 12.15
C GLY A 77 -3.10 10.67 13.33
N ALA A 78 -3.64 9.82 14.19
CA ALA A 78 -2.88 9.17 15.25
C ALA A 78 -2.02 8.06 14.62
N LYS A 79 -0.70 8.26 14.56
CA LYS A 79 0.25 7.15 14.38
C LYS A 79 0.23 6.30 15.65
N GLY A 80 -0.81 5.49 15.81
CA GLY A 80 -0.72 4.35 16.71
C GLY A 80 0.37 3.44 16.17
N LYS A 81 1.54 3.39 16.80
CA LYS A 81 2.34 2.16 16.74
C LYS A 81 1.38 1.04 17.14
N PRO A 82 1.24 -0.06 16.37
CA PRO A 82 0.58 -1.25 16.89
C PRO A 82 1.49 -1.82 18.00
N GLY A 83 1.48 -1.18 19.15
CA GLY A 83 2.21 -1.60 20.33
C GLY A 83 1.33 -2.53 21.14
N ARG A 84 1.78 -3.78 21.31
CA ARG A 84 1.53 -4.67 22.47
C ARG A 84 0.11 -4.70 23.07
N SER A 85 -0.94 -4.39 22.31
CA SER A 85 -2.30 -4.37 22.81
C SER A 85 -3.04 -5.60 22.28
N SER A 86 -3.25 -6.58 23.17
CA SER A 86 -4.14 -7.75 22.98
C SER A 86 -5.42 -7.34 22.23
N TRP A 87 -5.96 -8.20 21.38
CA TRP A 87 -7.23 -7.98 20.68
C TRP A 87 -8.36 -7.50 21.62
N LEU A 88 -8.34 -7.95 22.89
CA LEU A 88 -9.21 -7.49 23.98
C LEU A 88 -9.01 -6.01 24.35
N SER A 89 -7.77 -5.52 24.35
CA SER A 89 -7.46 -4.11 24.62
C SER A 89 -7.77 -3.18 23.42
N LEU A 90 -7.77 -3.70 22.20
CA LEU A 90 -8.23 -2.96 21.02
C LEU A 90 -9.76 -2.85 21.00
N ALA A 91 -10.47 -3.90 21.41
CA ALA A 91 -11.92 -3.92 21.59
C ALA A 91 -12.39 -3.07 22.80
N LEU A 92 -11.63 -2.98 23.89
CA LEU A 92 -12.07 -2.25 25.09
C LEU A 92 -11.51 -0.82 25.20
N PHE A 93 -10.34 -0.54 24.61
CA PHE A 93 -9.61 0.71 24.83
C PHE A 93 -8.96 1.34 23.58
N GLY A 94 -9.06 0.72 22.41
CA GLY A 94 -8.57 1.23 21.13
C GLY A 94 -9.64 1.99 20.33
N SER A 95 -9.22 2.80 19.34
CA SER A 95 -10.17 3.40 18.39
C SER A 95 -10.60 2.38 17.34
N TRP A 96 -11.90 2.18 17.19
CA TRP A 96 -12.49 1.21 16.29
C TRP A 96 -12.42 1.62 14.82
N PHE A 97 -12.60 2.92 14.58
CA PHE A 97 -12.53 3.56 13.28
C PHE A 97 -11.27 4.42 13.21
N THR A 98 -10.51 4.29 12.13
CA THR A 98 -9.29 5.07 11.92
C THR A 98 -9.32 5.73 10.56
N VAL A 99 -9.01 7.03 10.54
CA VAL A 99 -8.84 7.82 9.32
C VAL A 99 -7.39 8.29 9.28
N ASP A 100 -6.67 7.76 8.29
CA ASP A 100 -5.26 7.98 8.07
C ASP A 100 -5.07 8.85 6.83
N ALA A 101 -4.29 9.92 6.92
CA ALA A 101 -4.07 10.82 5.78
C ALA A 101 -3.40 10.12 4.58
N GLY A 102 -2.64 9.04 4.81
CA GLY A 102 -2.04 8.23 3.76
C GLY A 102 -3.06 7.49 2.87
N ASP A 103 -4.32 7.39 3.32
CA ASP A 103 -5.40 6.75 2.56
C ASP A 103 -6.08 7.65 1.55
N TYR A 104 -5.89 8.97 1.58
CA TYR A 104 -6.72 9.90 0.81
C TYR A 104 -5.93 10.80 -0.14
N LEU A 105 -6.60 11.36 -1.14
CA LEU A 105 -6.02 12.25 -2.18
C LEU A 105 -4.80 11.62 -2.87
N GLU A 106 -3.69 12.34 -3.03
CA GLU A 106 -2.46 11.76 -3.59
C GLU A 106 -1.87 10.67 -2.69
N ARG A 107 -1.13 9.71 -3.25
CA ARG A 107 -0.45 8.68 -2.44
C ARG A 107 0.76 9.26 -1.71
N GLY A 108 1.10 8.67 -0.57
CA GLY A 108 2.21 9.13 0.26
C GLY A 108 1.86 10.38 1.07
N LYS A 109 2.90 11.10 1.49
CA LYS A 109 2.84 12.39 2.22
C LYS A 109 1.89 12.41 3.43
N ALA A 110 1.78 11.30 4.16
CA ALA A 110 0.84 11.17 5.27
C ALA A 110 1.15 12.15 6.42
N GLU A 111 2.40 12.60 6.53
CA GLU A 111 2.88 13.58 7.49
C GLU A 111 2.24 14.97 7.34
N LEU A 112 1.81 15.34 6.12
CA LEU A 112 1.07 16.58 5.88
C LEU A 112 -0.32 16.59 6.54
N GLY A 113 -0.85 15.41 6.86
CA GLY A 113 -2.23 15.24 7.33
C GLY A 113 -3.26 15.56 6.24
N LEU A 114 -4.54 15.45 6.58
CA LEU A 114 -5.63 15.67 5.60
C LEU A 114 -5.64 17.09 5.03
N ARG A 115 -5.37 18.12 5.85
CA ARG A 115 -5.38 19.53 5.41
C ARG A 115 -4.24 19.82 4.44
N GLY A 116 -3.00 19.45 4.78
CA GLY A 116 -1.86 19.73 3.91
C GLY A 116 -1.95 19.01 2.56
N LYS A 117 -2.46 17.77 2.54
CA LYS A 117 -2.73 17.05 1.28
C LYS A 117 -3.84 17.70 0.45
N LEU A 118 -4.89 18.21 1.11
CA LEU A 118 -5.93 18.98 0.43
C LEU A 118 -5.37 20.27 -0.17
N ASP A 119 -4.49 20.96 0.55
CA ASP A 119 -3.84 22.19 0.07
C ASP A 119 -2.99 21.92 -1.17
N GLU A 120 -2.15 20.88 -1.14
CA GLU A 120 -1.37 20.47 -2.30
C GLU A 120 -2.28 20.11 -3.48
N TYR A 121 -3.33 19.31 -3.25
CA TYR A 121 -4.27 18.96 -4.31
C TYR A 121 -4.93 20.20 -4.93
N LEU A 122 -5.42 21.15 -4.12
CA LEU A 122 -6.03 22.38 -4.63
C LEU A 122 -5.04 23.22 -5.45
N GLN A 123 -3.77 23.28 -5.04
CA GLN A 123 -2.71 23.93 -5.82
C GLN A 123 -2.50 23.24 -7.18
N THR A 124 -2.56 21.90 -7.26
CA THR A 124 -2.49 21.19 -8.55
C THR A 124 -3.68 21.48 -9.47
N GLN A 125 -4.83 21.87 -8.90
CA GLN A 125 -6.01 22.32 -9.64
C GLN A 125 -5.97 23.82 -9.98
N GLY A 126 -4.84 24.51 -9.74
CA GLY A 126 -4.69 25.95 -9.99
C GLY A 126 -5.53 26.83 -9.06
N THR A 127 -5.96 26.30 -7.91
CA THR A 127 -6.81 27.01 -6.96
C THR A 127 -6.05 27.35 -5.68
N ASN A 128 -6.15 28.61 -5.22
CA ASN A 128 -5.56 29.01 -3.96
C ASN A 128 -6.26 28.31 -2.78
N PRO A 129 -5.58 27.51 -1.95
CA PRO A 129 -6.18 26.82 -0.81
C PRO A 129 -6.87 27.75 0.20
N ALA A 130 -6.42 29.01 0.31
CA ALA A 130 -7.02 30.02 1.17
C ALA A 130 -8.49 30.34 0.81
N THR A 131 -8.93 29.99 -0.41
CA THR A 131 -10.34 30.10 -0.83
C THR A 131 -11.25 29.16 -0.03
N TYR A 132 -10.71 28.04 0.48
CA TYR A 132 -11.44 27.02 1.22
C TYR A 132 -10.79 26.77 2.59
N PRO A 133 -10.88 27.73 3.52
CA PRO A 133 -10.24 27.63 4.83
C PRO A 133 -10.78 26.46 5.66
N TYR A 134 -12.03 26.02 5.39
CA TYR A 134 -12.65 24.91 6.08
C TYR A 134 -13.01 23.78 5.11
N ALA A 135 -12.85 22.53 5.56
CA ALA A 135 -13.28 21.37 4.82
C ALA A 135 -13.81 20.27 5.76
N TYR A 136 -14.73 19.45 5.26
CA TYR A 136 -15.33 18.35 5.99
C TYR A 136 -15.31 17.08 5.12
N LEU A 137 -14.66 16.04 5.61
CA LEU A 137 -14.51 14.75 4.92
C LEU A 137 -15.59 13.79 5.41
N VAL A 138 -16.40 13.25 4.50
CA VAL A 138 -17.29 12.12 4.76
C VAL A 138 -16.76 10.91 4.01
N THR A 139 -16.43 9.84 4.74
CA THR A 139 -15.71 8.70 4.18
C THR A 139 -16.00 7.38 4.91
N ALA A 140 -15.78 6.24 4.25
CA ALA A 140 -15.69 4.95 4.93
C ALA A 140 -14.31 4.83 5.59
N ALA A 141 -14.25 4.96 6.92
CA ALA A 141 -13.03 4.84 7.69
C ALA A 141 -12.53 3.39 7.78
N ARG A 142 -11.23 3.20 8.07
CA ARG A 142 -10.70 1.87 8.38
C ARG A 142 -11.40 1.31 9.61
N PHE A 143 -11.83 0.05 9.56
CA PHE A 143 -12.38 -0.67 10.71
C PHE A 143 -11.44 -1.81 11.10
N LEU A 144 -10.86 -1.74 12.31
CA LEU A 144 -9.86 -2.72 12.78
C LEU A 144 -8.72 -2.98 11.78
N GLY A 145 -8.26 -1.93 11.08
CA GLY A 145 -7.21 -2.01 10.06
C GLY A 145 -7.68 -2.43 8.66
N TYR A 146 -8.87 -3.00 8.53
CA TYR A 146 -9.47 -3.28 7.22
C TYR A 146 -10.00 -1.99 6.58
N HIS A 147 -9.68 -1.76 5.31
CA HIS A 147 -10.08 -0.56 4.58
C HIS A 147 -10.64 -0.91 3.21
N PHE A 148 -11.93 -0.66 3.03
CA PHE A 148 -12.59 -0.71 1.73
C PHE A 148 -13.46 0.53 1.58
N ASN A 149 -13.04 1.45 0.72
CA ASN A 149 -13.62 2.78 0.61
C ASN A 149 -13.87 3.16 -0.87
N PRO A 150 -15.04 2.84 -1.44
CA PRO A 150 -15.34 3.12 -2.85
C PRO A 150 -15.46 4.61 -3.18
N VAL A 151 -15.89 5.45 -2.23
CA VAL A 151 -16.05 6.89 -2.46
C VAL A 151 -15.92 7.69 -1.17
N SER A 152 -15.24 8.83 -1.24
CA SER A 152 -15.17 9.83 -0.17
C SER A 152 -15.59 11.21 -0.70
N PHE A 153 -16.32 11.94 0.12
CA PHE A 153 -16.85 13.26 -0.19
C PHE A 153 -16.14 14.31 0.66
N TRP A 154 -15.41 15.19 0.00
CA TRP A 154 -14.80 16.36 0.63
C TRP A 154 -15.68 17.57 0.37
N TYR A 155 -16.28 18.11 1.42
CA TYR A 155 -17.07 19.33 1.36
C TYR A 155 -16.16 20.51 1.69
N LEU A 156 -16.04 21.48 0.78
CA LEU A 156 -15.16 22.64 0.92
C LEU A 156 -15.99 23.90 1.16
N TYR A 157 -15.65 24.63 2.22
CA TYR A 157 -16.40 25.82 2.63
C TYR A 157 -15.53 27.07 2.53
N ASP A 158 -16.15 28.16 2.14
CA ASP A 158 -15.52 29.49 2.11
C ASP A 158 -15.32 30.07 3.53
N ALA A 159 -14.75 31.27 3.60
CA ALA A 159 -14.52 31.98 4.87
C ALA A 159 -15.82 32.27 5.66
N ASP A 160 -16.95 32.38 4.95
CA ASP A 160 -18.28 32.59 5.53
C ASP A 160 -18.97 31.26 5.90
N GLN A 161 -18.24 30.14 5.85
CA GLN A 161 -18.72 28.79 6.15
C GLN A 161 -19.86 28.32 5.24
N ARG A 162 -19.93 28.83 4.00
CA ARG A 162 -20.88 28.37 2.98
C ARG A 162 -20.23 27.28 2.13
N LEU A 163 -20.98 26.23 1.81
CA LEU A 163 -20.52 25.18 0.90
C LEU A 163 -20.25 25.78 -0.49
N ALA A 164 -18.99 25.74 -0.94
CA ALA A 164 -18.55 26.40 -2.16
C ALA A 164 -18.04 25.43 -3.23
N ALA A 165 -17.49 24.29 -2.81
CA ALA A 165 -17.02 23.24 -3.71
C ALA A 165 -17.06 21.86 -3.04
N MET A 166 -16.96 20.80 -3.85
CA MET A 166 -16.80 19.44 -3.40
C MET A 166 -15.66 18.73 -4.13
N ILE A 167 -14.96 17.82 -3.48
CA ILE A 167 -14.09 16.84 -4.14
C ILE A 167 -14.72 15.46 -3.96
N LEU A 168 -15.02 14.80 -5.07
CA LEU A 168 -15.42 13.40 -5.07
C LEU A 168 -14.18 12.55 -5.33
N GLU A 169 -13.72 11.87 -4.29
CA GLU A 169 -12.64 10.90 -4.39
C GLU A 169 -13.24 9.52 -4.62
N VAL A 170 -13.10 9.00 -5.84
CA VAL A 170 -13.66 7.71 -6.25
C VAL A 170 -12.54 6.69 -6.36
N ASN A 171 -12.66 5.57 -5.65
CA ASN A 171 -11.71 4.46 -5.70
C ASN A 171 -12.32 3.26 -6.43
N ASN A 172 -11.49 2.42 -7.06
CA ASN A 172 -11.94 1.16 -7.67
C ASN A 172 -11.26 -0.05 -7.01
N THR A 173 -11.65 -1.25 -7.45
CA THR A 173 -11.12 -2.53 -6.95
C THR A 173 -9.71 -2.86 -7.48
N PHE A 174 -9.11 -1.99 -8.30
CA PHE A 174 -7.76 -2.14 -8.84
C PHE A 174 -6.74 -1.32 -8.06
N ASP A 175 -7.11 -0.80 -6.87
CA ASP A 175 -6.33 0.17 -6.10
C ASP A 175 -6.04 1.42 -6.94
N GLU A 176 -6.98 1.93 -7.74
CA GLU A 176 -6.83 3.23 -8.41
C GLU A 176 -7.80 4.24 -7.81
N ARG A 177 -7.48 5.52 -8.04
CA ARG A 177 -8.27 6.63 -7.51
C ARG A 177 -8.39 7.76 -8.52
N ARG A 178 -9.58 8.37 -8.57
CA ARG A 178 -9.86 9.58 -9.33
C ARG A 178 -10.53 10.61 -8.44
N MET A 179 -9.91 11.78 -8.31
CA MET A 179 -10.49 12.95 -7.64
C MET A 179 -11.18 13.84 -8.66
N TYR A 180 -12.46 14.15 -8.45
CA TYR A 180 -13.21 15.13 -9.23
C TYR A 180 -13.42 16.39 -8.38
N PHE A 181 -12.75 17.48 -8.74
CA PHE A 181 -12.98 18.79 -8.13
C PHE A 181 -14.17 19.48 -8.79
N LEU A 182 -15.21 19.72 -8.01
CA LEU A 182 -16.52 20.21 -8.45
C LEU A 182 -16.80 21.54 -7.77
N THR A 183 -16.93 22.63 -8.52
CA THR A 183 -17.29 23.95 -8.01
C THR A 183 -18.79 24.18 -8.14
N ALA A 184 -19.38 24.99 -7.26
CA ALA A 184 -20.77 25.41 -7.43
C ALA A 184 -20.90 26.29 -8.69
N ASP A 185 -22.01 26.16 -9.43
CA ASP A 185 -22.26 26.98 -10.63
C ASP A 185 -22.25 28.50 -10.32
N ASP A 186 -22.66 28.87 -9.10
CA ASP A 186 -22.64 30.27 -8.60
C ASP A 186 -21.25 30.77 -8.17
N ALA A 187 -20.18 30.01 -8.39
CA ALA A 187 -18.82 30.42 -8.01
C ALA A 187 -18.36 31.71 -8.74
N ALA A 188 -18.94 32.04 -9.89
CA ALA A 188 -18.68 33.29 -10.60
C ALA A 188 -19.47 34.50 -10.08
N ALA A 189 -20.49 34.30 -9.21
CA ALA A 189 -21.29 35.38 -8.65
C ALA A 189 -20.51 36.15 -7.57
N SER A 190 -20.76 37.46 -7.47
CA SER A 190 -20.17 38.32 -6.44
C SER A 190 -20.45 37.76 -5.03
N PRO A 191 -19.51 37.83 -4.07
CA PRO A 191 -19.66 37.26 -2.72
C PRO A 191 -20.95 37.69 -2.00
N ARG A 192 -21.43 38.91 -2.25
CA ARG A 192 -22.68 39.47 -1.69
C ARG A 192 -23.97 38.85 -2.23
N GLN A 193 -23.94 38.15 -3.37
CA GLN A 193 -25.10 37.53 -4.02
C GLN A 193 -25.14 36.01 -3.85
N ARG A 194 -24.12 35.39 -3.24
CA ARG A 194 -24.05 33.94 -3.06
C ARG A 194 -25.03 33.48 -1.97
N ARG A 195 -26.08 32.76 -2.37
CA ARG A 195 -27.01 32.12 -1.44
C ARG A 195 -26.34 30.95 -0.75
N ARG A 196 -26.74 30.65 0.49
CA ARG A 196 -26.29 29.43 1.19
C ARG A 196 -26.85 28.21 0.47
N ILE A 197 -25.96 27.41 -0.13
CA ILE A 197 -26.33 26.19 -0.84
C ILE A 197 -26.50 25.06 0.19
N THR A 198 -27.72 24.55 0.32
CA THR A 198 -28.00 23.35 1.14
C THR A 198 -27.90 22.05 0.35
N THR A 199 -27.99 22.15 -0.97
CA THR A 199 -27.92 21.01 -1.91
C THR A 199 -27.01 21.36 -3.07
N PHE A 200 -25.89 20.64 -3.18
CA PHE A 200 -24.90 20.78 -4.23
C PHE A 200 -25.27 19.91 -5.43
N LYS A 201 -25.23 20.48 -6.64
CA LYS A 201 -25.50 19.77 -7.89
C LYS A 201 -24.39 20.05 -8.89
N GLN A 202 -23.91 18.99 -9.55
CA GLN A 202 -22.91 19.12 -10.61
C GLN A 202 -23.01 17.98 -11.63
N SER A 203 -22.47 18.20 -12.83
CA SER A 203 -22.32 17.15 -13.84
C SER A 203 -20.95 17.21 -14.51
N TRP A 204 -20.36 16.04 -14.75
CA TRP A 204 -19.05 15.95 -15.38
C TRP A 204 -18.91 14.67 -16.22
N PRO A 205 -18.00 14.63 -17.20
CA PRO A 205 -17.72 13.42 -17.98
C PRO A 205 -17.20 12.29 -17.11
N LYS A 206 -17.60 11.06 -17.40
CA LYS A 206 -17.01 9.87 -16.79
C LYS A 206 -15.69 9.58 -17.50
N ASP A 207 -14.59 9.53 -16.76
CA ASP A 207 -13.26 9.18 -17.29
C ASP A 207 -12.59 8.05 -16.50
N PHE A 208 -13.28 7.50 -15.48
CA PHE A 208 -12.73 6.49 -14.58
C PHE A 208 -13.45 5.13 -14.68
N HIS A 209 -12.69 4.05 -14.57
CA HIS A 209 -13.20 2.68 -14.63
C HIS A 209 -13.45 2.14 -13.21
N VAL A 210 -14.71 2.18 -12.78
CA VAL A 210 -15.11 1.76 -11.41
C VAL A 210 -15.76 0.37 -11.39
N SER A 211 -16.33 -0.08 -12.51
CA SER A 211 -17.10 -1.32 -12.58
C SER A 211 -16.88 -2.01 -13.92
N PRO A 212 -16.69 -3.35 -13.92
CA PRO A 212 -16.58 -4.14 -15.14
C PRO A 212 -17.86 -4.13 -15.99
N PHE A 213 -19.01 -3.70 -15.44
CA PHE A 213 -20.28 -3.67 -16.18
C PHE A 213 -20.58 -2.31 -16.82
N ASN A 214 -19.65 -1.36 -16.77
CA ASN A 214 -19.80 -0.05 -17.38
C ASN A 214 -18.48 0.41 -18.01
N SER A 215 -18.50 0.77 -19.29
CA SER A 215 -17.38 1.45 -19.95
C SER A 215 -17.13 2.84 -19.34
N ARG A 216 -16.02 3.49 -19.71
CA ARG A 216 -15.74 4.88 -19.34
C ARG A 216 -16.66 5.90 -20.01
N LYS A 217 -17.44 5.55 -21.04
CA LYS A 217 -18.29 6.50 -21.76
C LYS A 217 -19.48 6.98 -20.92
N GLY A 218 -19.87 8.24 -21.13
CA GLY A 218 -21.02 8.89 -20.50
C GLY A 218 -20.61 10.00 -19.54
N SER A 219 -21.53 10.39 -18.67
CA SER A 219 -21.32 11.44 -17.68
C SER A 219 -21.93 11.04 -16.34
N TYR A 220 -21.47 11.68 -15.27
CA TYR A 220 -22.08 11.61 -13.96
C TYR A 220 -22.87 12.89 -13.69
N THR A 221 -23.93 12.75 -12.91
CA THR A 221 -24.59 13.86 -12.22
C THR A 221 -24.57 13.55 -10.73
N LEU A 222 -24.33 14.57 -9.91
CA LEU A 222 -24.35 14.51 -8.47
C LEU A 222 -25.46 15.42 -7.95
N THR A 223 -26.18 14.94 -6.94
CA THR A 223 -26.95 15.78 -6.03
C THR A 223 -26.58 15.37 -4.60
N ALA A 224 -25.98 16.26 -3.82
CA ALA A 224 -25.56 15.99 -2.46
C ALA A 224 -26.04 17.08 -1.50
N THR A 225 -26.48 16.70 -0.30
CA THR A 225 -26.84 17.66 0.75
C THR A 225 -25.61 18.09 1.54
N ASP A 226 -25.57 19.35 1.97
CA ASP A 226 -24.56 19.84 2.91
C ASP A 226 -24.77 19.16 4.28
N PRO A 227 -23.84 18.31 4.75
CA PRO A 227 -23.97 17.58 6.01
C PRO A 227 -23.89 18.51 7.25
N LEU A 228 -23.45 19.76 7.08
CA LEU A 228 -23.38 20.77 8.13
C LEU A 228 -24.57 21.75 8.08
N SER A 229 -25.47 21.61 7.10
CA SER A 229 -26.72 22.36 7.06
C SER A 229 -27.68 21.86 8.14
N THR A 230 -28.29 22.79 8.87
CA THR A 230 -29.25 22.49 9.93
C THR A 230 -30.48 21.77 9.38
N GLY A 231 -30.79 20.60 9.93
CA GLY A 231 -32.00 19.84 9.59
C GLY A 231 -31.94 19.03 8.29
N SER A 232 -30.81 19.04 7.57
CA SER A 232 -30.63 18.23 6.36
C SER A 232 -29.88 16.94 6.69
N PRO A 233 -30.49 15.74 6.54
CA PRO A 233 -29.74 14.51 6.69
C PRO A 233 -28.72 14.36 5.55
N ILE A 234 -27.65 13.60 5.80
CA ILE A 234 -26.67 13.31 4.77
C ILE A 234 -27.31 12.48 3.65
N SER A 235 -27.27 13.00 2.43
CA SER A 235 -27.75 12.33 1.24
C SER A 235 -26.86 12.68 0.06
N ALA A 236 -26.56 11.68 -0.77
CA ALA A 236 -25.82 11.88 -2.01
C ALA A 236 -26.30 10.89 -3.07
N THR A 237 -26.80 11.42 -4.18
CA THR A 237 -27.24 10.63 -5.33
C THR A 237 -26.31 10.89 -6.50
N ILE A 238 -25.70 9.82 -7.03
CA ILE A 238 -24.86 9.85 -8.24
C ILE A 238 -25.57 9.08 -9.33
N THR A 239 -25.91 9.75 -10.43
CA THR A 239 -26.50 9.10 -11.60
C THR A 239 -25.49 9.03 -12.74
N LEU A 240 -25.24 7.81 -13.22
CA LEU A 240 -24.50 7.54 -14.45
C LEU A 240 -25.43 7.68 -15.65
N LEU A 241 -25.12 8.62 -16.53
CA LEU A 241 -25.79 8.82 -17.81
C LEU A 241 -25.03 8.13 -18.93
N SER A 242 -25.76 7.64 -19.93
CA SER A 242 -25.17 7.16 -21.19
C SER A 242 -24.64 8.32 -22.02
N SER A 243 -23.90 8.03 -23.10
CA SER A 243 -23.50 9.06 -24.08
C SER A 243 -24.68 9.71 -24.82
N LYS A 244 -25.89 9.16 -24.69
CA LYS A 244 -27.15 9.73 -25.19
C LYS A 244 -27.96 10.40 -24.07
N ASN A 245 -27.35 10.68 -22.92
CA ASN A 245 -27.99 11.26 -21.73
C ASN A 245 -29.12 10.43 -21.11
N HIS A 246 -29.15 9.11 -21.34
CA HIS A 246 -30.13 8.23 -20.70
C HIS A 246 -29.58 7.70 -19.36
N PRO A 247 -30.35 7.71 -18.27
CA PRO A 247 -29.89 7.19 -16.98
C PRO A 247 -29.66 5.67 -17.05
N LYS A 248 -28.46 5.24 -16.68
CA LYS A 248 -28.04 3.82 -16.69
C LYS A 248 -28.04 3.21 -15.30
N LEU A 249 -27.50 3.94 -14.34
CA LEU A 249 -27.31 3.49 -12.96
C LEU A 249 -27.49 4.70 -12.04
N VAL A 250 -28.29 4.54 -11.01
CA VAL A 250 -28.43 5.49 -9.91
C VAL A 250 -27.82 4.85 -8.68
N ALA A 251 -26.82 5.48 -8.09
CA ALA A 251 -26.27 5.13 -6.80
C ALA A 251 -26.76 6.17 -5.79
N ASP A 252 -27.50 5.73 -4.79
CA ASP A 252 -28.06 6.61 -3.77
C ASP A 252 -27.47 6.27 -2.40
N LEU A 253 -27.03 7.30 -1.68
CA LEU A 253 -26.68 7.27 -0.28
C LEU A 253 -27.77 8.04 0.47
N SER A 254 -28.49 7.34 1.34
CA SER A 254 -29.57 7.90 2.15
C SER A 254 -29.34 7.63 3.64
N PRO A 255 -29.87 8.49 4.53
CA PRO A 255 -29.75 8.30 5.96
C PRO A 255 -30.53 7.06 6.42
N ALA A 256 -29.92 6.22 7.25
CA ALA A 256 -30.60 5.10 7.92
C ALA A 256 -30.87 5.39 9.40
N GLY A 257 -30.40 6.53 9.91
CA GLY A 257 -30.58 6.96 11.29
C GLY A 257 -30.03 8.35 11.53
N ILE A 258 -30.09 8.79 12.79
CA ILE A 258 -29.58 10.09 13.22
C ILE A 258 -28.04 10.04 13.28
N PRO A 259 -27.33 11.07 12.79
CA PRO A 259 -25.88 11.18 12.96
C PRO A 259 -25.48 11.15 14.45
N LEU A 260 -24.49 10.35 14.79
CA LEU A 260 -24.06 10.16 16.19
C LEU A 260 -22.72 10.84 16.43
N ASN A 261 -22.62 11.66 17.47
CA ASN A 261 -21.34 12.21 17.91
C ASN A 261 -20.66 11.25 18.90
N PRO A 262 -19.56 10.56 18.52
CA PRO A 262 -18.93 9.56 19.37
C PRO A 262 -18.45 10.13 20.72
N SER A 263 -18.14 11.43 20.78
CA SER A 263 -17.67 12.10 22.00
C SER A 263 -18.77 12.31 23.04
N THR A 264 -20.05 12.29 22.63
CA THR A 264 -21.20 12.47 23.54
C THR A 264 -21.89 11.15 23.87
N LEU A 265 -21.55 10.04 23.21
CA LEU A 265 -22.15 8.74 23.47
C LEU A 265 -21.73 8.18 24.83
N THR A 266 -22.68 7.57 25.55
CA THR A 266 -22.39 6.76 26.74
C THR A 266 -21.75 5.43 26.35
N THR A 267 -21.06 4.76 27.26
CA THR A 267 -20.42 3.46 27.01
C THR A 267 -21.42 2.42 26.48
N TYR A 268 -22.64 2.38 27.03
CA TYR A 268 -23.71 1.51 26.55
C TYR A 268 -24.11 1.81 25.10
N GLN A 269 -24.29 3.09 24.75
CA GLN A 269 -24.64 3.49 23.38
C GLN A 269 -23.51 3.13 22.39
N LYS A 270 -22.24 3.24 22.80
CA LYS A 270 -21.09 2.82 21.98
C LYS A 270 -21.11 1.32 21.74
N LEU A 271 -21.30 0.51 22.78
CA LEU A 271 -21.37 -0.95 22.67
C LEU A 271 -22.53 -1.40 21.77
N ARG A 272 -23.72 -0.82 21.97
CA ARG A 272 -24.90 -1.07 21.11
C ARG A 272 -24.63 -0.70 19.66
N PHE A 273 -24.00 0.46 19.42
CA PHE A 273 -23.64 0.89 18.07
C PHE A 273 -22.67 -0.09 17.41
N LEU A 274 -21.60 -0.48 18.10
CA LEU A 274 -20.62 -1.42 17.59
C LEU A 274 -21.24 -2.78 17.29
N ALA A 275 -22.06 -3.31 18.20
CA ALA A 275 -22.79 -4.56 17.98
C ALA A 275 -23.70 -4.52 16.73
N ALA A 276 -24.30 -3.38 16.43
CA ALA A 276 -25.15 -3.21 15.26
C ALA A 276 -24.37 -2.97 13.95
N TRP A 277 -23.16 -2.38 13.99
CA TRP A 277 -22.49 -1.86 12.79
C TRP A 277 -21.11 -2.48 12.48
N TRP A 278 -20.55 -3.31 13.35
CA TRP A 278 -19.20 -3.91 13.16
C TRP A 278 -19.05 -4.69 11.85
N HIS A 279 -20.12 -5.36 11.40
CA HIS A 279 -20.09 -6.24 10.23
C HIS A 279 -20.08 -5.48 8.90
N VAL A 280 -20.47 -4.20 8.89
CA VAL A 280 -20.72 -3.44 7.64
C VAL A 280 -19.44 -3.29 6.81
N GLY A 281 -18.32 -2.95 7.44
CA GLY A 281 -17.03 -2.82 6.74
C GLY A 281 -16.62 -4.13 6.07
N PHE A 282 -16.65 -5.24 6.81
CA PHE A 282 -16.24 -6.56 6.32
C PHE A 282 -17.16 -7.14 5.24
N LEU A 283 -18.47 -6.91 5.33
CA LEU A 283 -19.43 -7.48 4.39
C LEU A 283 -19.58 -6.67 3.10
N THR A 284 -19.05 -5.45 3.02
CA THR A 284 -19.20 -4.61 1.82
C THR A 284 -18.54 -5.25 0.58
N TYR A 285 -17.28 -5.71 0.69
CA TYR A 285 -16.59 -6.33 -0.45
C TYR A 285 -17.21 -7.69 -0.88
N PRO A 286 -17.49 -8.64 0.03
CA PRO A 286 -18.22 -9.86 -0.33
C PRO A 286 -19.57 -9.61 -1.00
N ARG A 287 -20.33 -8.60 -0.55
CA ARG A 287 -21.60 -8.22 -1.21
C ARG A 287 -21.36 -7.73 -2.64
N ILE A 288 -20.31 -6.95 -2.88
CA ILE A 288 -19.95 -6.49 -4.23
C ILE A 288 -19.63 -7.68 -5.13
N LEU A 289 -18.86 -8.66 -4.65
CA LEU A 289 -18.54 -9.88 -5.41
C LEU A 289 -19.81 -10.69 -5.73
N LEU A 290 -20.71 -10.86 -4.77
CA LEU A 290 -21.98 -11.55 -4.97
C LEU A 290 -22.82 -10.85 -6.05
N GLN A 291 -22.93 -9.52 -6.00
CA GLN A 291 -23.69 -8.78 -7.02
C GLN A 291 -23.00 -8.83 -8.39
N ALA A 292 -21.67 -8.80 -8.44
CA ALA A 292 -20.95 -9.00 -9.68
C ALA A 292 -21.20 -10.39 -10.28
N PHE A 293 -21.22 -11.44 -9.46
CA PHE A 293 -21.59 -12.79 -9.87
C PHE A 293 -23.01 -12.83 -10.44
N VAL A 294 -24.00 -12.26 -9.75
CA VAL A 294 -25.39 -12.20 -10.22
C VAL A 294 -25.51 -11.44 -11.55
N LEU A 295 -24.82 -10.31 -11.69
CA LEU A 295 -24.87 -9.51 -12.92
C LEU A 295 -24.23 -10.25 -14.10
N PHE A 296 -23.13 -10.96 -13.87
CA PHE A 296 -22.44 -11.70 -14.93
C PHE A 296 -23.18 -12.98 -15.30
N PHE A 297 -23.35 -13.90 -14.35
CA PHE A 297 -23.89 -15.24 -14.62
C PHE A 297 -25.40 -15.27 -14.74
N CYS A 298 -26.13 -14.55 -13.88
CA CYS A 298 -27.60 -14.62 -13.86
C CYS A 298 -28.27 -13.59 -14.77
N ARG A 299 -27.60 -12.47 -15.09
CA ARG A 299 -28.16 -11.37 -15.89
C ARG A 299 -27.48 -11.16 -17.24
N GLY A 300 -26.39 -11.88 -17.52
CA GLY A 300 -25.69 -11.85 -18.81
C GLY A 300 -25.16 -10.47 -19.19
N LEU A 301 -24.73 -9.66 -18.22
CA LEU A 301 -24.17 -8.34 -18.55
C LEU A 301 -22.79 -8.49 -19.20
N ARG A 302 -22.57 -7.71 -20.26
CA ARG A 302 -21.26 -7.57 -20.89
C ARG A 302 -20.24 -7.04 -19.90
N VAL A 303 -19.11 -7.74 -19.82
CA VAL A 303 -17.92 -7.31 -19.08
C VAL A 303 -17.04 -6.44 -19.97
N TRP A 304 -16.58 -5.34 -19.40
CA TRP A 304 -15.60 -4.43 -19.95
C TRP A 304 -14.30 -4.66 -19.19
N PHE A 305 -13.24 -4.97 -19.92
CA PHE A 305 -11.91 -5.08 -19.34
C PHE A 305 -11.46 -3.72 -18.81
N ARG A 306 -10.70 -3.74 -17.70
CA ARG A 306 -10.13 -2.54 -17.10
C ARG A 306 -9.11 -1.94 -18.07
N PRO A 307 -9.33 -0.72 -18.57
CA PRO A 307 -8.35 -0.02 -19.39
C PRO A 307 -7.21 0.54 -18.52
N GLU A 308 -6.10 0.93 -19.12
CA GLU A 308 -5.02 1.59 -18.39
C GLU A 308 -5.47 2.98 -17.84
N PRO A 309 -4.87 3.44 -16.73
CA PRO A 309 -5.23 4.69 -16.07
C PRO A 309 -4.98 5.88 -16.99
N LEU A 310 -5.71 6.98 -16.76
CA LEU A 310 -5.46 8.24 -17.47
C LEU A 310 -4.52 9.12 -16.64
N ARG A 311 -3.97 10.19 -17.24
CA ARG A 311 -3.08 11.16 -16.58
C ARG A 311 -3.62 11.72 -15.26
N GLY A 312 -4.94 11.93 -15.16
CA GLY A 312 -5.61 12.44 -13.96
C GLY A 312 -6.02 11.37 -12.95
N THR A 313 -5.61 10.11 -13.15
CA THR A 313 -5.90 8.98 -12.26
C THR A 313 -4.67 8.64 -11.45
N VAL A 314 -4.83 8.57 -10.13
CA VAL A 314 -3.83 8.02 -9.22
C VAL A 314 -3.84 6.51 -9.41
N CYS A 315 -2.73 5.96 -9.89
CA CYS A 315 -2.60 4.54 -10.18
C CYS A 315 -2.53 3.67 -8.92
N ARG A 316 -2.47 2.36 -9.11
CA ARG A 316 -2.18 1.39 -8.04
C ARG A 316 -0.79 1.55 -7.47
N ARG A 317 -0.60 1.07 -6.24
CA ARG A 317 0.73 0.91 -5.67
C ARG A 317 1.56 -0.05 -6.51
N ALA A 318 2.83 0.27 -6.65
CA ALA A 318 3.82 -0.61 -7.23
C ALA A 318 4.03 -1.81 -6.29
N THR A 319 4.26 -2.98 -6.86
CA THR A 319 4.78 -4.12 -6.09
C THR A 319 6.27 -3.90 -5.79
N ALA A 320 6.83 -4.60 -4.80
CA ALA A 320 8.26 -4.48 -4.48
C ALA A 320 9.17 -4.71 -5.71
N MET A 321 8.79 -5.65 -6.59
CA MET A 321 9.50 -5.90 -7.85
C MET A 321 9.40 -4.71 -8.81
N GLU A 322 8.24 -4.06 -8.92
CA GLU A 322 8.06 -2.89 -9.77
C GLU A 322 8.77 -1.66 -9.22
N GLU A 323 8.83 -1.49 -7.89
CA GLU A 323 9.64 -0.45 -7.25
C GLU A 323 11.14 -0.66 -7.53
N GLU A 324 11.61 -1.91 -7.45
CA GLU A 324 12.99 -2.27 -7.76
C GLU A 324 13.33 -2.03 -9.25
N LEU A 325 12.42 -2.39 -10.16
CA LEU A 325 12.57 -2.12 -11.59
C LEU A 325 12.45 -0.63 -11.94
N GLU A 326 11.62 0.14 -11.22
CA GLU A 326 11.52 1.59 -11.37
C GLU A 326 12.86 2.26 -11.09
N GLY A 327 13.51 1.91 -9.98
CA GLY A 327 14.81 2.48 -9.64
C GLY A 327 15.87 2.24 -10.73
N VAL A 328 15.89 1.02 -11.29
CA VAL A 328 16.77 0.67 -12.41
C VAL A 328 16.40 1.43 -13.68
N PHE A 329 15.12 1.53 -14.00
CA PHE A 329 14.63 2.27 -15.17
C PHE A 329 14.99 3.75 -15.08
N ALA A 330 14.77 4.39 -13.93
CA ALA A 330 15.15 5.78 -13.69
C ALA A 330 16.67 5.99 -13.82
N GLY A 331 17.47 5.05 -13.30
CA GLY A 331 18.92 4.99 -13.50
C GLY A 331 19.31 4.93 -14.97
N TYR A 332 18.69 4.02 -15.72
CA TYR A 332 18.90 3.83 -17.15
C TYR A 332 18.57 5.09 -17.95
N VAL A 333 17.40 5.72 -17.74
CA VAL A 333 17.03 6.96 -18.43
C VAL A 333 18.00 8.09 -18.08
N ARG A 334 18.37 8.25 -16.80
CA ARG A 334 19.37 9.24 -16.36
C ARG A 334 20.71 9.04 -17.06
N HIS A 335 21.15 7.78 -17.20
CA HIS A 335 22.38 7.42 -17.90
C HIS A 335 22.32 7.82 -19.38
N LEU A 336 21.23 7.48 -20.08
CA LEU A 336 21.03 7.87 -21.48
C LEU A 336 21.07 9.39 -21.66
N VAL A 337 20.36 10.14 -20.81
CA VAL A 337 20.35 11.61 -20.85
C VAL A 337 21.76 12.19 -20.65
N GLY A 338 22.56 11.59 -19.77
CA GLY A 338 23.95 11.99 -19.53
C GLY A 338 24.86 11.83 -20.76
N GLN A 339 24.54 10.94 -21.70
CA GLN A 339 25.32 10.70 -22.91
C GLN A 339 25.01 11.68 -24.06
N ILE A 340 23.96 12.50 -23.92
CA ILE A 340 23.48 13.42 -24.96
C ILE A 340 24.38 14.66 -24.98
N SER A 341 24.90 14.99 -26.17
CA SER A 341 25.74 16.18 -26.37
C SER A 341 24.94 17.48 -26.48
N SER A 342 23.72 17.43 -27.01
CA SER A 342 22.86 18.60 -27.15
C SER A 342 22.02 18.87 -25.88
N PRO A 343 21.62 20.12 -25.60
CA PRO A 343 20.83 20.45 -24.41
C PRO A 343 19.48 19.73 -24.41
N LEU A 344 19.23 18.89 -23.40
CA LEU A 344 17.97 18.21 -23.16
C LEU A 344 17.72 18.06 -21.66
N VAL A 345 16.49 18.32 -21.26
CA VAL A 345 15.97 18.07 -19.92
C VAL A 345 14.85 17.04 -20.02
N VAL A 346 14.96 15.95 -19.26
CA VAL A 346 13.91 14.94 -19.15
C VAL A 346 13.25 15.03 -17.78
N ARG A 347 11.95 15.32 -17.76
CA ARG A 347 11.11 15.29 -16.55
C ARG A 347 10.45 13.94 -16.45
N TYR A 348 10.91 13.13 -15.50
CA TYR A 348 10.44 11.77 -15.30
C TYR A 348 9.52 11.70 -14.08
N THR A 349 8.29 11.20 -14.25
CA THR A 349 7.35 10.94 -13.15
C THR A 349 7.11 9.43 -13.02
N PRO A 350 7.48 8.80 -11.87
CA PRO A 350 7.21 7.39 -11.65
C PRO A 350 5.74 7.11 -11.32
N ALA A 351 5.31 5.87 -11.54
CA ALA A 351 3.97 5.40 -11.16
C ALA A 351 4.00 4.46 -9.94
N GLY A 352 3.12 4.72 -8.97
CA GLY A 352 2.80 3.81 -7.86
C GLY A 352 3.86 3.62 -6.78
N VAL A 353 5.03 4.24 -6.91
CA VAL A 353 6.07 4.30 -5.88
C VAL A 353 5.66 5.32 -4.82
N VAL A 354 5.69 4.92 -3.55
CA VAL A 354 5.35 5.81 -2.43
C VAL A 354 6.40 6.92 -2.32
N ASP A 355 5.96 8.19 -2.29
CA ASP A 355 6.80 9.39 -2.30
C ASP A 355 7.70 9.54 -3.55
N GLY A 356 7.35 8.85 -4.64
CA GLY A 356 7.99 9.00 -5.95
C GLY A 356 7.68 10.37 -6.56
N ASN A 357 8.53 11.36 -6.29
CA ASN A 357 8.41 12.70 -6.84
C ASN A 357 8.91 12.76 -8.29
N GLU A 358 8.50 13.81 -9.02
CA GLU A 358 9.07 14.13 -10.33
C GLU A 358 10.60 14.27 -10.21
N GLN A 359 11.32 13.53 -11.05
CA GLN A 359 12.77 13.59 -11.17
C GLN A 359 13.15 14.35 -12.44
N VAL A 360 14.18 15.18 -12.37
CA VAL A 360 14.66 15.96 -13.51
C VAL A 360 16.06 15.52 -13.89
N PHE A 361 16.21 14.92 -15.06
CA PHE A 361 17.49 14.52 -15.64
C PHE A 361 17.93 15.55 -16.65
N ARG A 362 19.22 15.94 -16.62
CA ARG A 362 19.77 16.97 -17.51
C ARG A 362 20.97 16.41 -18.25
N SER A 363 21.07 16.68 -19.54
CA SER A 363 22.30 16.44 -20.29
C SER A 363 23.42 17.37 -19.79
N ALA A 364 24.69 17.01 -20.06
CA ALA A 364 25.84 17.80 -19.61
C ALA A 364 25.77 19.25 -20.10
N THR A 365 25.34 19.47 -21.34
CA THR A 365 25.18 20.80 -21.94
C THR A 365 23.95 21.54 -21.42
N ALA A 366 22.89 20.85 -20.99
CA ALA A 366 21.76 21.51 -20.32
C ALA A 366 22.08 21.91 -18.87
N ALA A 367 23.01 21.22 -18.21
CA ALA A 367 23.43 21.55 -16.84
C ALA A 367 24.29 22.82 -16.75
N GLY A 368 25.07 23.11 -17.81
CA GLY A 368 25.89 24.34 -17.91
C GLY A 368 25.08 25.62 -18.18
N VAL A 369 23.87 25.49 -18.72
CA VAL A 369 22.95 26.61 -18.98
C VAL A 369 22.15 26.92 -17.70
N GLY A 370 22.84 27.39 -16.66
CA GLY A 370 22.19 27.91 -15.45
C GLY A 370 21.28 29.10 -15.79
N GLY A 371 20.10 29.17 -15.17
CA GLY A 371 19.08 30.18 -15.45
C GLY A 371 19.65 31.60 -15.60
N GLY A 372 19.60 32.12 -16.84
CA GLY A 372 19.98 33.50 -17.16
C GLY A 372 21.40 33.74 -17.68
N GLY A 373 22.22 32.70 -17.94
CA GLY A 373 23.58 32.88 -18.47
C GLY A 373 23.65 33.12 -19.98
N ARG A 374 24.04 34.33 -20.40
CA ARG A 374 24.51 34.64 -21.77
C ARG A 374 25.91 34.05 -21.96
N GLU A 375 26.03 32.96 -22.70
CA GLU A 375 27.31 32.60 -23.35
C GLU A 375 27.22 32.92 -24.85
N ALA A 376 28.14 33.75 -25.31
CA ALA A 376 28.48 33.99 -26.72
C ALA A 376 27.33 34.29 -27.71
N GLY A 377 26.32 35.09 -27.34
CA GLY A 377 25.38 35.71 -28.29
C GLY A 377 24.42 34.76 -29.02
N LEU A 378 24.49 33.44 -28.80
CA LEU A 378 23.59 32.45 -29.39
C LEU A 378 22.57 31.99 -28.35
N ARG A 379 21.28 32.10 -28.66
CA ARG A 379 20.19 31.67 -27.78
C ARG A 379 20.15 30.14 -27.75
N VAL A 380 20.81 29.52 -26.77
CA VAL A 380 20.79 28.06 -26.60
C VAL A 380 19.38 27.64 -26.18
N VAL A 381 18.64 27.00 -27.08
CA VAL A 381 17.31 26.46 -26.80
C VAL A 381 17.48 25.14 -26.06
N VAL A 382 17.06 25.09 -24.80
CA VAL A 382 17.01 23.86 -24.02
C VAL A 382 15.69 23.16 -24.30
N GLU A 383 15.77 21.94 -24.82
CA GLU A 383 14.58 21.12 -25.07
C GLU A 383 14.14 20.40 -23.78
N GLU A 384 12.84 20.40 -23.48
CA GLU A 384 12.24 19.60 -22.40
C GLU A 384 11.37 18.41 -22.91
N LEU A 385 11.58 17.23 -22.34
CA LEU A 385 10.82 16.01 -22.61
C LEU A 385 10.17 15.50 -21.31
N GLU A 386 8.86 15.43 -21.24
CA GLU A 386 8.16 14.79 -20.12
C GLU A 386 7.99 13.30 -20.42
N VAL A 387 8.37 12.44 -19.48
CA VAL A 387 8.11 11.00 -19.46
C VAL A 387 7.35 10.67 -18.19
N ARG A 388 6.03 10.48 -18.30
CA ARG A 388 5.15 10.19 -17.16
C ARG A 388 4.61 8.78 -17.25
N VAL A 389 5.02 7.93 -16.32
CA VAL A 389 4.45 6.58 -16.21
C VAL A 389 3.06 6.69 -15.59
N LEU A 390 2.06 6.04 -16.20
CA LEU A 390 0.66 6.06 -15.76
C LEU A 390 0.30 4.90 -14.85
N THR A 391 1.08 3.81 -14.87
CA THR A 391 0.82 2.60 -14.10
C THR A 391 2.11 1.79 -13.86
N PRO A 392 2.31 1.20 -12.67
CA PRO A 392 3.54 0.45 -12.36
C PRO A 392 3.80 -0.77 -13.25
N VAL A 393 2.75 -1.28 -13.92
CA VAL A 393 2.89 -2.40 -14.85
C VAL A 393 3.81 -2.07 -16.03
N PHE A 394 4.00 -0.78 -16.33
CA PHE A 394 4.99 -0.33 -17.30
C PHE A 394 6.37 -0.94 -17.03
N TYR A 395 6.85 -0.93 -15.79
CA TYR A 395 8.21 -1.39 -15.48
C TYR A 395 8.40 -2.89 -15.77
N SER A 396 7.40 -3.72 -15.44
CA SER A 396 7.45 -5.14 -15.71
C SER A 396 7.25 -5.46 -17.21
N ARG A 397 6.48 -4.65 -17.95
CA ARG A 397 6.41 -4.76 -19.42
C ARG A 397 7.69 -4.29 -20.09
N PHE A 398 8.31 -3.23 -19.57
CA PHE A 398 9.47 -2.59 -20.18
C PHE A 398 10.67 -3.54 -20.32
N VAL A 399 10.84 -4.45 -19.36
CA VAL A 399 11.83 -5.54 -19.36
C VAL A 399 11.76 -6.43 -20.62
N ARG A 400 10.63 -6.46 -21.32
CA ARG A 400 10.39 -7.29 -22.50
C ARG A 400 10.97 -6.68 -23.77
N TYR A 401 11.22 -5.38 -23.80
CA TYR A 401 11.80 -4.69 -24.94
C TYR A 401 13.32 -4.81 -24.93
N THR A 402 13.91 -5.05 -26.09
CA THR A 402 15.37 -5.00 -26.27
C THR A 402 15.86 -3.60 -26.54
N ASP A 403 15.09 -2.85 -27.32
CA ASP A 403 15.33 -1.44 -27.59
C ASP A 403 14.45 -0.61 -26.65
N GLY A 404 15.11 0.18 -25.79
CA GLY A 404 14.39 0.98 -24.79
C GLY A 404 13.63 2.17 -25.38
N VAL A 405 14.09 2.73 -26.50
CA VAL A 405 13.42 3.83 -27.21
C VAL A 405 12.15 3.30 -27.86
N GLU A 406 12.27 2.17 -28.56
CA GLU A 406 11.13 1.49 -29.14
C GLU A 406 10.14 1.03 -28.06
N GLY A 407 10.62 0.50 -26.94
CA GLY A 407 9.77 0.13 -25.80
C GLY A 407 8.99 1.31 -25.24
N LEU A 408 9.61 2.48 -25.10
CA LEU A 408 8.93 3.71 -24.68
C LEU A 408 7.87 4.15 -25.70
N ARG A 409 8.19 4.07 -27.00
CA ARG A 409 7.27 4.43 -28.08
C ARG A 409 6.05 3.49 -28.11
N CYS A 410 6.26 2.18 -28.11
CA CYS A 410 5.19 1.18 -28.08
C CYS A 410 4.30 1.30 -26.85
N GLU A 411 4.88 1.48 -25.65
CA GLU A 411 4.09 1.67 -24.42
C GLU A 411 3.34 3.00 -24.39
N CYS A 412 3.80 4.01 -25.13
CA CYS A 412 3.12 5.30 -25.26
C CYS A 412 1.97 5.25 -26.29
N GLU A 413 2.21 4.68 -27.46
CA GLU A 413 1.27 4.68 -28.60
C GLU A 413 0.22 3.57 -28.50
N GLU A 414 0.62 2.37 -28.10
CA GLU A 414 -0.24 1.18 -28.08
C GLU A 414 -0.57 0.74 -26.65
N GLY A 415 0.44 0.71 -25.78
CA GLY A 415 0.31 0.20 -24.41
C GLY A 415 -0.51 1.10 -23.48
N GLY A 416 -0.44 2.42 -23.69
CA GLY A 416 -1.09 3.43 -22.84
C GLY A 416 -0.61 3.42 -21.39
N THR A 417 0.60 2.94 -21.12
CA THR A 417 1.15 2.82 -19.75
C THR A 417 2.10 3.96 -19.39
N VAL A 418 2.53 4.75 -20.38
CA VAL A 418 3.39 5.93 -20.24
C VAL A 418 2.89 7.04 -21.18
N VAL A 419 3.09 8.30 -20.80
CA VAL A 419 2.86 9.48 -21.65
C VAL A 419 4.19 10.16 -21.89
N VAL A 420 4.48 10.44 -23.16
CA VAL A 420 5.65 11.20 -23.60
C VAL A 420 5.18 12.48 -24.27
N SER A 421 5.64 13.65 -23.80
CA SER A 421 5.13 14.94 -24.31
C SER A 421 5.56 15.25 -25.74
N ARG A 422 6.76 14.81 -26.12
CA ARG A 422 7.40 15.06 -27.43
C ARG A 422 8.05 13.76 -27.95
N PRO A 423 7.25 12.81 -28.47
CA PRO A 423 7.74 11.48 -28.87
C PRO A 423 8.88 11.51 -29.89
N GLU A 424 8.94 12.54 -30.75
CA GLU A 424 10.00 12.76 -31.72
C GLU A 424 11.39 12.91 -31.09
N LEU A 425 11.47 13.33 -29.82
CA LEU A 425 12.72 13.46 -29.09
C LEU A 425 13.21 12.14 -28.49
N LEU A 426 12.41 11.07 -28.51
CA LEU A 426 12.81 9.76 -27.97
C LEU A 426 14.01 9.17 -28.72
N ALA A 427 14.16 9.47 -30.02
CA ALA A 427 15.33 9.05 -30.81
C ALA A 427 16.65 9.63 -30.28
N ARG A 428 16.62 10.72 -29.50
CA ARG A 428 17.82 11.26 -28.84
C ARG A 428 18.23 10.45 -27.61
N LEU A 429 17.37 9.56 -27.10
CA LEU A 429 17.64 8.64 -26.00
C LEU A 429 18.19 7.28 -26.49
N THR A 430 18.58 7.16 -27.76
CA THR A 430 19.19 5.93 -28.26
C THR A 430 20.57 5.73 -27.64
N PRO A 431 20.86 4.55 -27.05
CA PRO A 431 22.17 4.26 -26.49
C PRO A 431 23.27 4.37 -27.55
N LYS A 432 24.44 4.93 -27.19
CA LYS A 432 25.61 4.94 -28.09
C LYS A 432 26.26 3.56 -28.23
N GLU A 433 26.16 2.73 -27.19
CA GLU A 433 26.69 1.36 -27.16
C GLU A 433 25.63 0.37 -27.63
N LYS A 434 26.00 -0.58 -28.50
CA LYS A 434 25.05 -1.58 -29.00
C LYS A 434 24.76 -2.63 -27.93
N PRO A 435 23.53 -3.19 -27.87
CA PRO A 435 23.19 -4.29 -26.96
C PRO A 435 23.95 -5.55 -27.36
N GLY A 436 25.17 -5.72 -26.84
CA GLY A 436 26.08 -6.80 -27.25
C GLY A 436 27.54 -6.59 -26.85
N ASP A 437 27.96 -5.35 -26.63
CA ASP A 437 29.30 -5.03 -26.10
C ASP A 437 29.32 -5.27 -24.59
N LEU A 438 29.14 -6.52 -24.19
CA LEU A 438 29.36 -6.97 -22.82
C LEU A 438 30.83 -6.63 -22.45
N PRO A 439 31.10 -5.99 -21.28
CA PRO A 439 32.46 -5.80 -20.79
C PRO A 439 33.30 -7.07 -20.94
N LYS A 440 34.56 -6.95 -21.38
CA LYS A 440 35.41 -8.12 -21.68
C LYS A 440 35.67 -9.03 -20.46
N SER A 441 35.45 -8.54 -19.24
CA SER A 441 35.56 -9.31 -17.99
C SER A 441 34.23 -9.32 -17.22
N ILE A 442 33.36 -10.28 -17.54
CA ILE A 442 32.08 -10.44 -16.83
C ILE A 442 32.13 -11.68 -15.94
N GLY A 443 31.69 -11.52 -14.70
CA GLY A 443 31.60 -12.59 -13.71
C GLY A 443 30.80 -13.79 -14.19
N PHE A 444 31.03 -14.94 -13.57
CA PHE A 444 30.34 -16.18 -13.94
C PHE A 444 28.81 -16.04 -13.85
N LYS A 445 28.30 -15.39 -12.79
CA LYS A 445 26.86 -15.22 -12.55
C LYS A 445 26.18 -14.40 -13.66
N GLU A 446 26.86 -13.39 -14.17
CA GLU A 446 26.37 -12.48 -15.21
C GLU A 446 26.38 -13.15 -16.59
N ARG A 447 27.37 -14.02 -16.87
CA ARG A 447 27.37 -14.88 -18.06
C ARG A 447 26.19 -15.86 -18.05
N VAL A 448 25.93 -16.49 -16.91
CA VAL A 448 24.76 -17.37 -16.73
C VAL A 448 23.46 -16.57 -16.92
N PHE A 449 23.33 -15.42 -16.26
CA PHE A 449 22.16 -14.54 -16.40
C PHE A 449 21.89 -14.16 -17.86
N SER A 450 22.91 -13.69 -18.57
CA SER A 450 22.78 -13.27 -19.97
C SER A 450 22.28 -14.42 -20.85
N ARG A 451 22.82 -15.64 -20.66
CA ARG A 451 22.35 -16.84 -21.37
C ARG A 451 20.89 -17.19 -21.03
N VAL A 452 20.50 -17.10 -19.76
CA VAL A 452 19.13 -17.37 -19.31
C VAL A 452 18.15 -16.35 -19.90
N VAL A 453 18.45 -15.06 -19.82
CA VAL A 453 17.60 -13.99 -20.38
C VAL A 453 17.47 -14.16 -21.89
N GLN A 454 18.57 -14.39 -22.60
CA GLN A 454 18.55 -14.68 -24.02
C GLN A 454 17.67 -15.89 -24.33
N TYR A 455 17.82 -17.00 -23.58
CA TYR A 455 16.99 -18.19 -23.76
C TYR A 455 15.51 -17.94 -23.49
N LEU A 456 15.17 -17.20 -22.43
CA LEU A 456 13.78 -16.89 -22.08
C LEU A 456 13.13 -15.95 -23.11
N ARG A 457 13.91 -15.09 -23.77
CA ARG A 457 13.47 -14.26 -24.90
C ARG A 457 13.50 -14.98 -26.26
N ARG A 458 14.15 -16.16 -26.39
CA ARG A 458 14.14 -16.97 -27.64
C ARG A 458 12.70 -17.37 -27.98
N GLY A 459 12.33 -17.13 -29.24
CA GLY A 459 10.96 -17.17 -29.75
C GLY A 459 10.50 -15.83 -30.36
N LYS A 460 11.15 -14.71 -30.01
CA LYS A 460 10.87 -13.36 -30.54
C LYS A 460 12.05 -12.70 -31.29
N GLY A 461 13.19 -13.38 -31.44
CA GLY A 461 14.39 -12.83 -32.10
C GLY A 461 15.21 -11.84 -31.26
N LEU A 462 14.99 -11.79 -29.95
CA LEU A 462 15.43 -10.70 -29.07
C LEU A 462 16.66 -11.07 -28.21
N GLY A 463 17.71 -10.25 -28.27
CA GLY A 463 18.95 -10.36 -27.49
C GLY A 463 18.89 -9.69 -26.10
N MET A 464 20.04 -9.24 -25.60
CA MET A 464 20.12 -8.37 -24.40
C MET A 464 19.50 -7.00 -24.70
N SER A 465 18.86 -6.38 -23.71
CA SER A 465 18.32 -5.03 -23.86
C SER A 465 19.34 -3.95 -23.52
N GLY A 466 19.08 -2.71 -23.94
CA GLY A 466 19.88 -1.55 -23.51
C GLY A 466 19.91 -1.40 -21.98
N MET A 467 18.79 -1.69 -21.30
CA MET A 467 18.71 -1.69 -19.84
C MET A 467 19.53 -2.82 -19.21
N ASP A 468 19.57 -4.01 -19.83
CA ASP A 468 20.44 -5.11 -19.37
C ASP A 468 21.92 -4.71 -19.47
N GLY A 469 22.31 -4.05 -20.57
CA GLY A 469 23.67 -3.53 -20.76
C GLY A 469 24.05 -2.47 -19.72
N TYR A 470 23.16 -1.51 -19.46
CA TYR A 470 23.34 -0.51 -18.41
C TYR A 470 23.59 -1.16 -17.04
N VAL A 471 22.73 -2.11 -16.64
CA VAL A 471 22.86 -2.79 -15.33
C VAL A 471 24.18 -3.55 -15.23
N LEU A 472 24.61 -4.24 -16.28
CA LEU A 472 25.88 -4.97 -16.27
C LEU A 472 27.10 -4.05 -16.16
N GLY A 473 27.05 -2.87 -16.77
CA GLY A 473 28.19 -1.93 -16.81
C GLY A 473 28.26 -0.95 -15.64
N HIS A 474 27.11 -0.53 -15.09
CA HIS A 474 27.03 0.68 -14.27
C HIS A 474 26.42 0.47 -12.87
N GLU A 475 25.72 -0.65 -12.64
CA GLU A 475 25.09 -0.90 -11.34
C GLU A 475 26.01 -1.62 -10.35
N SER A 476 25.74 -1.41 -9.05
CA SER A 476 26.38 -2.15 -7.95
C SER A 476 26.05 -3.66 -8.00
N GLU A 477 26.84 -4.51 -7.34
CA GLU A 477 26.54 -5.96 -7.28
C GLU A 477 25.14 -6.24 -6.72
N ARG A 478 24.74 -5.49 -5.68
CA ARG A 478 23.40 -5.57 -5.10
C ARG A 478 22.31 -5.17 -6.11
N GLY A 479 22.52 -4.09 -6.87
CA GLY A 479 21.61 -3.65 -7.93
C GLY A 479 21.48 -4.68 -9.05
N ARG A 480 22.60 -5.27 -9.48
CA ARG A 480 22.64 -6.34 -10.49
C ARG A 480 21.89 -7.59 -10.05
N GLU A 481 22.13 -8.05 -8.81
CA GLU A 481 21.43 -9.22 -8.25
C GLU A 481 19.92 -8.99 -8.18
N GLY A 482 19.53 -7.79 -7.73
CA GLY A 482 18.16 -7.38 -7.65
C GLY A 482 17.44 -7.37 -9.00
N TYR A 483 18.02 -6.67 -9.97
CA TYR A 483 17.53 -6.62 -11.35
C TYR A 483 17.41 -8.02 -11.97
N ARG A 484 18.46 -8.85 -11.84
CA ARG A 484 18.45 -10.23 -12.35
C ARG A 484 17.26 -11.02 -11.85
N ARG A 485 17.02 -10.97 -10.53
CA ARG A 485 15.91 -11.67 -9.89
C ARG A 485 14.56 -11.17 -10.43
N CYS A 486 14.39 -9.87 -10.62
CA CYS A 486 13.17 -9.29 -11.17
C CYS A 486 12.95 -9.73 -12.63
N VAL A 487 13.96 -9.56 -13.50
CA VAL A 487 13.86 -9.89 -14.93
C VAL A 487 13.57 -11.37 -15.16
N VAL A 488 14.29 -12.26 -14.48
CA VAL A 488 14.07 -13.71 -14.61
C VAL A 488 12.64 -14.07 -14.19
N ARG A 489 12.13 -13.49 -13.09
CA ARG A 489 10.75 -13.74 -12.63
C ARG A 489 9.71 -13.26 -13.65
N VAL A 490 9.86 -12.04 -14.17
CA VAL A 490 8.95 -11.50 -15.19
C VAL A 490 8.91 -12.41 -16.42
N LEU A 491 10.08 -12.82 -16.94
CA LEU A 491 10.17 -13.65 -18.15
C LEU A 491 9.72 -15.10 -17.92
N MET A 492 10.00 -15.67 -16.74
CA MET A 492 9.48 -16.99 -16.34
C MET A 492 7.95 -16.96 -16.21
N ALA A 493 7.37 -15.85 -15.74
CA ALA A 493 5.93 -15.75 -15.53
C ALA A 493 5.17 -15.89 -16.84
N GLU A 494 5.70 -15.34 -17.92
CA GLU A 494 5.12 -15.50 -19.24
C GLU A 494 5.03 -16.95 -19.68
N ARG A 495 6.07 -17.75 -19.39
CA ARG A 495 6.14 -19.15 -19.82
C ARG A 495 5.37 -20.10 -18.91
N LEU A 496 5.38 -19.86 -17.60
CA LEU A 496 4.94 -20.83 -16.59
C LEU A 496 3.66 -20.41 -15.86
N ALA A 497 3.27 -19.13 -15.93
CA ALA A 497 2.22 -18.56 -15.10
C ALA A 497 1.31 -17.58 -15.86
N PHE A 498 1.14 -17.79 -17.16
CA PHE A 498 0.28 -16.96 -18.03
C PHE A 498 0.57 -15.45 -17.94
N GLY A 499 1.84 -15.08 -17.70
CA GLY A 499 2.29 -13.70 -17.55
C GLY A 499 2.03 -13.08 -16.17
N SER A 500 1.48 -13.83 -15.21
CA SER A 500 1.23 -13.36 -13.85
C SER A 500 2.38 -13.73 -12.92
N VAL A 501 3.15 -12.73 -12.50
CA VAL A 501 4.18 -12.91 -11.46
C VAL A 501 3.54 -13.36 -10.14
N ALA A 502 2.32 -12.89 -9.83
CA ALA A 502 1.59 -13.34 -8.65
C ALA A 502 1.25 -14.84 -8.69
N LEU A 503 1.05 -15.43 -9.88
CA LEU A 503 0.83 -16.87 -10.02
C LEU A 503 2.13 -17.68 -9.90
N LEU A 504 3.27 -17.13 -10.35
CA LEU A 504 4.59 -17.71 -10.02
C LEU A 504 4.82 -17.71 -8.50
N ASP A 505 4.43 -16.63 -7.84
CA ASP A 505 4.58 -16.47 -6.40
C ASP A 505 3.54 -17.31 -5.63
N GLY A 506 2.40 -17.57 -6.26
CA GLY A 506 1.27 -18.35 -5.75
C GLY A 506 1.37 -19.86 -5.98
N GLY A 507 2.45 -20.34 -6.61
CA GLY A 507 2.77 -21.76 -6.72
C GLY A 507 4.00 -22.08 -5.87
N TRP A 508 3.80 -22.76 -4.75
CA TRP A 508 4.86 -23.24 -3.82
C TRP A 508 5.50 -22.14 -2.96
N PHE A 509 4.80 -21.84 -1.85
CA PHE A 509 5.30 -21.02 -0.75
C PHE A 509 6.62 -21.59 -0.20
N LEU A 510 7.74 -20.95 -0.53
CA LEU A 510 8.92 -20.67 0.30
C LEU A 510 9.91 -19.87 -0.58
N VAL A 511 9.60 -18.59 -0.83
CA VAL A 511 10.62 -17.68 -1.36
C VAL A 511 11.69 -17.53 -0.26
N ARG A 512 12.89 -18.06 -0.52
CA ARG A 512 14.10 -17.88 0.30
C ARG A 512 14.61 -16.43 0.24
N ALA A 513 13.80 -15.49 0.73
CA ALA A 513 14.20 -14.08 0.85
C ALA A 513 15.31 -13.92 1.91
N VAL A 514 15.35 -14.83 2.89
CA VAL A 514 16.45 -14.98 3.86
C VAL A 514 17.26 -16.21 3.51
N THR A 515 18.59 -16.06 3.49
CA THR A 515 19.56 -17.16 3.43
C THR A 515 20.45 -17.10 4.67
N TYR A 516 20.92 -18.25 5.14
CA TYR A 516 21.88 -18.32 6.23
C TYR A 516 22.83 -19.50 6.04
N THR A 517 24.03 -19.38 6.61
CA THR A 517 25.06 -20.42 6.62
C THR A 517 25.63 -20.52 8.03
N ALA A 518 25.72 -21.72 8.59
CA ALA A 518 26.41 -21.99 9.84
C ALA A 518 27.68 -22.82 9.54
N ASP A 519 28.84 -22.31 9.94
CA ASP A 519 30.13 -22.99 9.72
C ASP A 519 30.41 -23.98 10.86
N VAL A 520 29.76 -25.14 10.80
CA VAL A 520 29.91 -26.23 11.78
C VAL A 520 29.80 -27.59 11.09
N ASP A 521 30.52 -28.59 11.60
CA ASP A 521 30.40 -29.97 11.12
C ASP A 521 29.05 -30.60 11.50
N ALA A 522 28.52 -30.27 12.68
CA ALA A 522 27.21 -30.70 13.16
C ALA A 522 26.62 -29.70 14.18
N PRO A 523 25.27 -29.61 14.31
CA PRO A 523 24.63 -28.85 15.38
C PRO A 523 25.01 -29.40 16.77
N LEU A 524 25.13 -28.51 17.75
CA LEU A 524 25.37 -28.87 19.16
C LEU A 524 24.21 -29.69 19.74
N VAL A 525 22.98 -29.33 19.35
CA VAL A 525 21.76 -30.03 19.73
C VAL A 525 20.83 -30.05 18.52
N THR A 526 20.24 -31.21 18.23
CA THR A 526 19.10 -31.32 17.32
C THR A 526 17.95 -31.95 18.09
N GLY A 527 16.83 -31.24 18.22
CA GLY A 527 15.76 -31.70 19.10
C GLY A 527 14.40 -31.11 18.82
N TYR A 528 13.41 -31.66 19.53
CA TYR A 528 12.02 -31.21 19.50
C TYR A 528 11.75 -30.33 20.72
N ASP A 529 11.39 -29.08 20.49
CA ASP A 529 10.93 -28.19 21.55
C ASP A 529 9.39 -28.20 21.59
N HIS A 530 8.87 -28.68 22.73
CA HIS A 530 7.45 -28.85 23.00
C HIS A 530 6.80 -27.66 23.70
N CYS A 531 7.49 -26.53 23.90
CA CYS A 531 6.85 -25.37 24.51
C CYS A 531 5.72 -24.79 23.63
N ASP A 532 4.67 -24.24 24.25
CA ASP A 532 3.49 -23.67 23.56
C ASP A 532 3.88 -22.60 22.53
N ASP A 533 4.93 -21.83 22.82
CA ASP A 533 5.47 -20.84 21.89
C ASP A 533 6.04 -21.46 20.61
N CYS A 534 6.78 -22.56 20.73
CA CYS A 534 7.34 -23.29 19.59
C CYS A 534 6.23 -23.98 18.79
N GLN A 535 5.20 -24.52 19.45
CA GLN A 535 4.02 -25.10 18.80
C GLN A 535 3.25 -24.04 17.98
N ARG A 536 2.97 -22.88 18.58
CA ARG A 536 2.27 -21.77 17.90
C ARG A 536 3.04 -21.23 16.72
N GLN A 537 4.36 -21.14 16.84
CA GLN A 537 5.21 -20.60 15.79
C GLN A 537 5.39 -21.56 14.63
N SER A 538 5.53 -22.86 14.89
CA SER A 538 5.66 -23.86 13.82
C SER A 538 4.31 -24.24 13.21
N GLY A 539 3.20 -24.00 13.92
CA GLY A 539 1.89 -24.51 13.56
C GLY A 539 1.81 -26.04 13.67
N SER A 540 2.70 -26.66 14.46
CA SER A 540 2.84 -28.11 14.62
C SER A 540 2.87 -28.49 16.10
N THR A 541 2.95 -29.79 16.39
CA THR A 541 2.98 -30.37 17.74
C THR A 541 4.24 -30.01 18.53
N TYR A 542 5.31 -29.63 17.83
CA TYR A 542 6.58 -29.14 18.37
C TYR A 542 7.32 -28.32 17.31
N SER A 543 8.46 -27.73 17.68
CA SER A 543 9.41 -27.15 16.72
C SER A 543 10.67 -28.00 16.66
N LEU A 544 11.06 -28.45 15.47
CA LEU A 544 12.42 -28.96 15.23
C LEU A 544 13.42 -27.80 15.32
N VAL A 545 14.39 -27.93 16.23
CA VAL A 545 15.45 -26.93 16.46
C VAL A 545 16.83 -27.54 16.29
N CYS A 546 17.74 -26.76 15.71
CA CYS A 546 19.16 -27.08 15.58
C CYS A 546 19.97 -25.95 16.25
N VAL A 547 20.64 -26.25 17.35
CA VAL A 547 21.44 -25.28 18.10
C VAL A 547 22.84 -25.24 17.52
N VAL A 548 23.33 -24.06 17.19
CA VAL A 548 24.70 -23.82 16.68
C VAL A 548 25.36 -22.69 17.47
N PRO A 549 26.70 -22.62 17.50
CA PRO A 549 27.42 -21.43 17.97
C PRO A 549 26.96 -20.19 17.20
N LYS A 550 26.74 -19.09 17.90
CA LYS A 550 26.21 -17.88 17.28
C LYS A 550 27.21 -17.20 16.33
N ASP A 551 28.49 -17.29 16.67
CA ASP A 551 29.62 -16.75 15.89
C ASP A 551 29.88 -17.51 14.59
N SER A 552 29.44 -18.77 14.47
CA SER A 552 29.53 -19.53 13.21
C SER A 552 28.41 -19.22 12.22
N LEU A 553 27.38 -18.46 12.63
CA LEU A 553 26.19 -18.19 11.82
C LEU A 553 26.28 -16.85 11.08
N THR A 554 26.14 -16.90 9.76
CA THR A 554 25.92 -15.72 8.90
C THR A 554 24.50 -15.74 8.34
N ILE A 555 23.74 -14.64 8.53
CA ILE A 555 22.38 -14.49 8.00
C ILE A 555 22.32 -13.31 7.01
N LYS A 556 21.69 -13.50 5.85
CA LYS A 556 21.46 -12.47 4.83
C LYS A 556 19.96 -12.42 4.47
N GLY A 557 19.46 -11.22 4.20
CA GLY A 557 18.07 -10.99 3.78
C GLY A 557 17.26 -10.16 4.78
N PRO A 558 15.96 -9.93 4.50
CA PRO A 558 15.10 -9.04 5.28
C PRO A 558 14.63 -9.73 6.57
N ILE A 559 15.50 -9.83 7.58
CA ILE A 559 15.14 -10.36 8.90
C ILE A 559 14.36 -9.31 9.70
N LYS A 560 13.24 -9.73 10.29
CA LYS A 560 12.59 -9.02 11.41
C LYS A 560 12.78 -9.83 12.68
N ARG A 561 12.81 -9.14 13.82
CA ARG A 561 12.91 -9.76 15.16
C ARG A 561 11.72 -9.40 16.03
N TRP A 562 11.27 -10.35 16.84
CA TRP A 562 10.24 -10.16 17.85
C TRP A 562 10.75 -10.62 19.21
N GLU A 563 10.53 -9.81 20.23
CA GLU A 563 10.99 -10.09 21.60
C GLU A 563 9.92 -10.86 22.38
N GLY A 564 10.26 -12.08 22.80
CA GLY A 564 9.53 -12.83 23.82
C GLY A 564 10.29 -12.86 25.14
N THR A 565 9.65 -13.33 26.20
CA THR A 565 10.28 -13.56 27.51
C THR A 565 10.40 -15.06 27.73
N GLY A 566 11.62 -15.56 27.94
CA GLY A 566 11.87 -16.96 28.26
C GLY A 566 11.52 -17.30 29.71
N SER A 567 11.51 -18.60 30.04
CA SER A 567 11.26 -19.06 31.42
C SER A 567 12.32 -18.61 32.43
N SER A 568 13.51 -18.22 31.95
CA SER A 568 14.58 -17.60 32.74
C SER A 568 14.27 -16.14 33.14
N GLY A 569 13.19 -15.56 32.63
CA GLY A 569 12.86 -14.13 32.78
C GLY A 569 13.66 -13.21 31.84
N GLN A 570 14.63 -13.74 31.10
CA GLN A 570 15.41 -13.00 30.10
C GLN A 570 14.70 -13.00 28.74
N SER A 571 15.08 -12.06 27.86
CA SER A 571 14.51 -11.96 26.53
C SER A 571 14.96 -13.10 25.61
N VAL A 572 14.06 -13.54 24.74
CA VAL A 572 14.32 -14.50 23.66
C VAL A 572 13.85 -13.87 22.35
N TRP A 573 14.80 -13.58 21.47
CA TRP A 573 14.55 -12.92 20.20
C TRP A 573 14.17 -13.95 19.13
N ARG A 574 12.99 -13.80 18.54
CA ARG A 574 12.52 -14.63 17.42
C ARG A 574 12.85 -13.94 16.11
N LEU A 575 13.70 -14.55 15.30
CA LEU A 575 14.09 -14.07 13.99
C LEU A 575 13.22 -14.75 12.93
N PHE A 576 12.63 -13.95 12.04
CA PHE A 576 11.79 -14.44 10.95
C PHE A 576 11.95 -13.57 9.69
N CYS A 577 11.62 -14.12 8.54
CA CYS A 577 11.62 -13.38 7.28
C CYS A 577 10.54 -12.30 7.29
N GLY A 578 10.93 -11.04 7.07
CA GLY A 578 10.04 -9.89 7.05
C GLY A 578 9.11 -9.80 5.85
N GLU A 579 9.35 -10.63 4.83
CA GLU A 579 8.57 -10.71 3.58
C GLU A 579 7.57 -11.88 3.61
N CYS A 580 8.02 -13.10 3.90
CA CYS A 580 7.17 -14.30 3.86
C CYS A 580 6.75 -14.82 5.25
N GLY A 581 7.28 -14.27 6.34
CA GLY A 581 6.95 -14.66 7.71
C GLY A 581 7.62 -15.95 8.20
N SER A 582 8.40 -16.65 7.36
CA SER A 582 9.05 -17.92 7.76
C SER A 582 9.95 -17.75 8.98
N PRO A 583 9.83 -18.60 10.01
CA PRO A 583 10.68 -18.55 11.20
C PRO A 583 12.09 -19.05 10.86
N ILE A 584 13.10 -18.32 11.33
CA ILE A 584 14.51 -18.57 11.01
C ILE A 584 15.26 -19.07 12.24
N ALA A 585 15.20 -18.35 13.35
CA ALA A 585 15.96 -18.68 14.55
C ALA A 585 15.35 -18.13 15.85
N HIS A 586 15.78 -18.69 16.97
CA HIS A 586 15.63 -18.13 18.31
C HIS A 586 17.00 -17.78 18.89
N ASP A 587 17.12 -16.55 19.40
CA ASP A 587 18.34 -15.97 19.95
C ASP A 587 18.08 -15.58 21.42
N PRO A 588 18.39 -16.47 22.39
CA PRO A 588 18.10 -16.27 23.80
C PRO A 588 19.19 -15.46 24.51
N ASP A 589 18.80 -14.38 25.20
CA ASP A 589 19.75 -13.55 25.97
C ASP A 589 20.31 -14.30 27.20
N ALA A 590 19.63 -15.35 27.66
CA ALA A 590 20.12 -16.23 28.73
C ALA A 590 21.29 -17.13 28.31
N ALA A 591 21.50 -17.34 27.00
CA ALA A 591 22.58 -18.17 26.47
C ALA A 591 23.20 -17.49 25.22
N PRO A 592 23.94 -16.38 25.41
CA PRO A 592 24.32 -15.47 24.32
C PRO A 592 25.31 -16.06 23.31
N SER A 593 25.97 -17.17 23.63
CA SER A 593 26.95 -17.85 22.76
C SER A 593 26.30 -18.77 21.73
N ILE A 594 25.01 -19.08 21.85
CA ILE A 594 24.31 -20.03 20.98
C ILE A 594 23.10 -19.41 20.32
N ILE A 595 22.67 -20.00 19.21
CA ILE A 595 21.44 -19.64 18.52
C ILE A 595 20.73 -20.90 18.04
N ALA A 596 19.41 -20.96 18.21
CA ALA A 596 18.59 -22.11 17.83
C ALA A 596 17.93 -21.87 16.46
N LEU A 597 18.49 -22.47 15.42
CA LEU A 597 17.93 -22.45 14.06
C LEU A 597 16.67 -23.31 13.98
N LYS A 598 15.73 -22.90 13.13
CA LYS A 598 14.52 -23.67 12.85
C LYS A 598 14.81 -24.74 11.83
N GLY A 599 14.85 -26.01 12.26
CA GLY A 599 15.26 -27.13 11.41
C GLY A 599 14.41 -27.29 10.15
N GLY A 600 13.12 -26.92 10.20
CA GLY A 600 12.25 -26.90 9.02
C GLY A 600 12.72 -25.98 7.89
N SER A 601 13.50 -24.94 8.21
CA SER A 601 14.03 -23.97 7.25
C SER A 601 15.33 -24.40 6.56
N LEU A 602 15.96 -25.49 7.01
CA LEU A 602 17.18 -26.03 6.42
C LEU A 602 16.93 -26.61 5.02
N ASP A 603 18.00 -26.70 4.21
CA ASP A 603 18.00 -27.35 2.90
C ASP A 603 17.54 -28.80 3.00
N ALA A 604 16.86 -29.28 1.96
CA ALA A 604 16.24 -30.60 1.95
C ALA A 604 17.26 -31.73 2.21
N GLU A 605 18.46 -31.63 1.66
CA GLU A 605 19.50 -32.64 1.85
C GLU A 605 20.04 -32.67 3.29
N ILE A 606 20.14 -31.52 3.95
CA ILE A 606 20.54 -31.44 5.37
C ILE A 606 19.46 -32.05 6.25
N LYS A 607 18.17 -31.76 5.97
CA LYS A 607 17.06 -32.30 6.76
C LYS A 607 16.99 -33.83 6.76
N LYS A 608 17.38 -34.48 5.66
CA LYS A 608 17.41 -35.94 5.56
C LYS A 608 18.47 -36.60 6.45
N THR A 609 19.50 -35.86 6.84
CA THR A 609 20.63 -36.38 7.63
C THR A 609 20.57 -35.97 9.09
N LEU A 610 19.64 -35.08 9.48
CA LEU A 610 19.42 -34.71 10.87
C LEU A 610 19.02 -35.93 11.71
N LYS A 611 19.61 -36.04 12.90
CA LYS A 611 19.29 -37.06 13.90
C LYS A 611 18.85 -36.38 15.19
N PRO A 612 17.56 -36.04 15.34
CA PRO A 612 17.06 -35.51 16.59
C PRO A 612 17.23 -36.55 17.72
N ASP A 613 17.92 -36.19 18.78
CA ASP A 613 18.19 -37.05 19.94
C ASP A 613 17.65 -36.46 21.25
N THR A 614 17.12 -35.22 21.20
CA THR A 614 16.77 -34.42 22.35
C THR A 614 15.31 -33.93 22.31
N GLU A 615 14.58 -34.07 23.41
CA GLU A 615 13.29 -33.41 23.64
C GLU A 615 13.43 -32.33 24.73
N ILE A 616 12.98 -31.12 24.40
CA ILE A 616 13.05 -29.95 25.27
C ILE A 616 11.62 -29.59 25.69
N TRP A 617 11.45 -29.23 26.97
CA TRP A 617 10.18 -28.77 27.52
C TRP A 617 9.06 -29.83 27.47
N THR A 618 9.36 -31.08 27.82
CA THR A 618 8.40 -32.19 27.70
C THR A 618 7.14 -32.05 28.53
N VAL A 619 7.10 -31.14 29.52
CA VAL A 619 5.85 -30.76 30.21
C VAL A 619 4.80 -30.18 29.25
N GLY A 620 5.22 -29.59 28.13
CA GLY A 620 4.34 -29.07 27.07
C GLY A 620 3.99 -30.09 25.98
N LYS A 621 4.54 -31.31 26.05
CA LYS A 621 4.34 -32.35 25.05
C LYS A 621 2.88 -32.80 25.04
N LEU A 622 2.28 -32.83 23.85
CA LEU A 622 0.88 -33.20 23.71
C LEU A 622 0.70 -34.70 23.95
N PRO A 623 -0.39 -35.15 24.61
CA PRO A 623 -0.57 -36.56 25.01
C PRO A 623 -0.53 -37.58 23.87
N PHE A 624 -0.78 -37.15 22.64
CA PHE A 624 -0.78 -38.02 21.46
C PHE A 624 0.57 -38.08 20.73
N CYS A 625 1.59 -37.31 21.16
CA CYS A 625 2.94 -37.41 20.61
C CYS A 625 3.63 -38.66 21.18
N GLN A 626 4.07 -39.56 20.30
CA GLN A 626 4.60 -40.88 20.66
C GLN A 626 6.13 -40.96 20.61
N GLU A 627 6.79 -39.94 20.06
CA GLU A 627 8.25 -39.84 20.00
C GLU A 627 8.82 -39.90 21.42
N ASN A 628 9.90 -40.63 21.66
CA ASN A 628 10.61 -40.62 22.95
C ASN A 628 12.11 -40.62 22.64
N LEU A 629 12.72 -39.43 22.62
CA LEU A 629 14.14 -39.31 22.29
C LEU A 629 15.01 -39.57 23.52
N GLU A 630 16.27 -39.93 23.29
CA GLU A 630 17.22 -40.35 24.32
C GLU A 630 17.40 -39.29 25.43
N LYS A 631 17.43 -38.01 25.06
CA LYS A 631 17.65 -36.89 26.00
C LYS A 631 16.37 -36.09 26.19
N ALA A 632 15.55 -36.44 27.18
CA ALA A 632 14.30 -35.74 27.46
C ALA A 632 14.42 -34.80 28.68
N PHE A 633 14.12 -33.52 28.48
CA PHE A 633 14.14 -32.50 29.54
C PHE A 633 12.72 -31.98 29.83
N THR A 634 12.29 -32.07 31.09
CA THR A 634 10.97 -31.58 31.54
C THR A 634 10.80 -30.08 31.31
N HIS A 635 11.86 -29.31 31.50
CA HIS A 635 11.95 -27.86 31.28
C HIS A 635 13.18 -27.52 30.43
N MET A 636 13.47 -26.23 30.25
CA MET A 636 14.69 -25.81 29.55
C MET A 636 15.92 -26.32 30.31
N PRO A 637 16.85 -27.04 29.65
CA PRO A 637 18.10 -27.46 30.29
C PRO A 637 18.89 -26.22 30.71
N GLN A 638 19.41 -26.23 31.95
CA GLN A 638 20.20 -25.13 32.53
C GLN A 638 21.64 -25.12 32.01
#